data_AF-A0A956PJ31-F1
#
_entry.id   AF-A0A956PJ31-F1
#
_cell.length_a   1.000
_cell.length_b   1.000
_cell.length_c   1.000
_cell.angle_alpha   90.00
_cell.angle_beta   90.00
_cell.angle_gamma   90.00
#
_symmetry.space_group_name_H-M   'P 1'
#
loop_
_entity.id
_entity.type
_entity.pdbx_description
1 polymer ?
#
loop_
_entity_poly.entity_id
_entity_poly.type
_entity_poly.pdbx_seq_one_letter_code
_entity_poly.pdbx_strand_id
1 'polypeptide(L)'
;ARIAQSHYQLTNRVRETGDVQVQWENINDELDTVRLAMEGTEAKVYFQRVARYLGTKGIDIERAYVTSFNRDGRSFRYLGFTLKGAAEHPKDWLSEELKRLYYLDKTALDLWAETNDWELTHCEVADLLLSLSHSLLCRRDPVRFTRPRLVRAALRNSIQLTRMITAFCSNRPAPTDFTAIDRDEDHHFFQACARILDHLHCHNLSQPERQAIGARLSPELFPNPEAEQPYAVFFCRGRGYEGFHVRFQDVARGGMRLVCPRSQEAHTVESERLYEEAYSLARAQHLKNKDIPEGGAKAAVLVTPGSDPTFAGKGFANTLLDLTIGQPHEGQPELIYLGPDENVSNDLIVWITQRAALRGHPLPSAFMSSKPGAGINHKEFGITSEGVTVFLEEALHQLGIDPAEQPFTVKITGGPDGDVAGNEIRILLTRYPETARILGIADGSGVVEDPRGLNPDELLRLFKEALPVANFNPAKLSSRGKVVSVDQPGGVELRNSLHNRLVTDAFIPAGGRPATINSENWAEFLLTDDTEYGEGRPSSRLIVEGANLFLTDVARQNLSKHGAYIIKDSSANKCGVICSSFEVLASMLLTEAEFLTHKAIFVEQVIERLRTLARVEAELLFREHKRRPDLSLPTLSVRLSKVMLRTAEAVAEASVDPLSEEHGGTRDVFESYLPPILKEVAGDRFHQVPLDYRQRIVACSLSSKIVYREGITYLEDLPNEALCELVLTYLRGESVVRELIEEVKGSALSSSDKLIRLLEYGGARTLAHNHWL
;
A
#
# COMPACT_ATOMS: atom_id res chain seq x y z
N ALA A 1 14.23 30.41 36.04
CA ALA A 1 13.64 29.14 36.54
C ALA A 1 12.24 28.88 35.96
N ARG A 2 11.22 29.71 36.26
CA ARG A 2 9.82 29.49 35.82
C ARG A 2 9.67 29.30 34.29
N ILE A 3 10.25 30.18 33.47
CA ILE A 3 10.21 30.06 31.99
C ILE A 3 10.83 28.75 31.48
N ALA A 4 11.96 28.33 32.07
CA ALA A 4 12.63 27.09 31.68
C ALA A 4 11.78 25.86 32.03
N GLN A 5 11.08 25.88 33.16
CA GLN A 5 10.13 24.84 33.54
C GLN A 5 8.93 24.79 32.58
N SER A 6 8.36 25.94 32.20
CA SER A 6 7.29 26.01 31.21
C SER A 6 7.73 25.47 29.84
N HIS A 7 8.94 25.85 29.39
CA HIS A 7 9.51 25.32 28.15
C HIS A 7 9.64 23.80 28.21
N TYR A 8 10.18 23.26 29.30
CA TYR A 8 10.34 21.81 29.52
C TYR A 8 9.00 21.06 29.49
N GLN A 9 7.97 21.58 30.16
CA GLN A 9 6.63 21.00 30.16
C GLN A 9 6.01 21.00 28.76
N LEU A 10 6.15 22.10 28.02
CA LEU A 10 5.73 22.20 26.63
C LEU A 10 6.51 21.22 25.73
N THR A 11 7.81 21.02 25.94
CA THR A 11 8.60 20.04 25.16
C THR A 11 8.04 18.65 25.33
N ASN A 12 7.76 18.26 26.57
CA ASN A 12 7.27 16.92 26.87
C ASN A 12 5.91 16.70 26.20
N ARG A 13 5.01 17.69 26.27
CA ARG A 13 3.72 17.63 25.57
C ARG A 13 3.87 17.55 24.05
N VAL A 14 4.76 18.35 23.44
CA VAL A 14 5.04 18.24 21.99
C VAL A 14 5.60 16.86 21.66
N ARG A 15 6.48 16.31 22.48
CA ARG A 15 7.08 14.98 22.26
C ARG A 15 6.04 13.85 22.41
N GLU A 16 5.13 13.98 23.36
CA GLU A 16 4.07 13.01 23.65
C GLU A 16 2.98 13.04 22.58
N THR A 17 2.52 14.23 22.21
CA THR A 17 1.43 14.39 21.23
C THR A 17 1.92 14.40 19.80
N GLY A 18 3.14 14.90 19.53
CA GLY A 18 3.59 15.23 18.18
C GLY A 18 2.97 16.51 17.62
N ASP A 19 2.22 17.26 18.44
CA ASP A 19 1.46 18.43 18.03
C ASP A 19 2.04 19.74 18.55
N VAL A 20 1.67 20.83 17.88
CA VAL A 20 1.95 22.18 18.37
C VAL A 20 1.20 22.42 19.68
N GLN A 21 1.95 22.85 20.69
CA GLN A 21 1.41 23.12 22.01
C GLN A 21 1.35 24.63 22.26
N VAL A 22 0.25 25.08 22.84
CA VAL A 22 0.01 26.49 23.20
C VAL A 22 -0.09 26.63 24.71
N GLN A 23 0.52 27.66 25.25
CA GLN A 23 0.38 28.03 26.66
C GLN A 23 0.22 29.53 26.80
N TRP A 24 -0.77 29.93 27.58
CA TRP A 24 -1.01 31.32 27.96
C TRP A 24 -0.46 31.61 29.36
N GLU A 25 0.03 32.82 29.55
CA GLU A 25 0.38 33.41 30.83
C GLU A 25 -0.17 34.84 30.86
N ASN A 26 -1.04 35.14 31.82
CA ASN A 26 -1.48 36.51 32.03
C ASN A 26 -0.39 37.30 32.74
N ILE A 27 -0.06 38.49 32.23
CA ILE A 27 0.97 39.36 32.80
C ILE A 27 0.32 40.45 33.66
N ASN A 28 -0.70 41.11 33.13
CA ASN A 28 -1.54 42.11 33.81
C ASN A 28 -2.88 42.25 33.06
N ASP A 29 -3.66 43.27 33.41
CA ASP A 29 -4.99 43.53 32.81
C ASP A 29 -4.95 43.87 31.32
N GLU A 30 -3.81 44.30 30.78
CA GLU A 30 -3.66 44.71 29.37
C GLU A 30 -2.86 43.71 28.52
N LEU A 31 -2.02 42.88 29.14
CA LEU A 31 -1.02 42.05 28.47
C LEU A 31 -1.15 40.57 28.82
N ASP A 32 -1.16 39.76 27.77
CA ASP A 32 -1.02 38.31 27.83
C ASP A 32 0.26 37.87 27.11
N THR A 33 0.87 36.78 27.55
CA THR A 33 1.93 36.10 26.81
C THR A 33 1.46 34.74 26.33
N VAL A 34 1.53 34.52 25.02
CA VAL A 34 1.32 33.20 24.41
C VAL A 34 2.66 32.58 24.04
N ARG A 35 2.81 31.29 24.36
CA ARG A 35 3.96 30.48 24.01
C ARG A 35 3.52 29.31 23.14
N LEU A 36 4.15 29.17 21.99
CA LEU A 36 3.93 28.10 21.02
C LEU A 36 5.17 27.22 21.01
N ALA A 37 5.00 25.91 21.14
CA ALA A 37 6.08 24.94 21.07
C ALA A 37 5.79 23.89 19.99
N MET A 38 6.82 23.48 19.27
CA MET A 38 6.72 22.51 18.18
C MET A 38 8.04 21.76 17.97
N GLU A 39 7.95 20.61 17.29
CA GLU A 39 9.10 19.86 16.78
C GLU A 39 9.37 20.26 15.33
N GLY A 40 10.64 20.51 14.98
CA GLY A 40 11.07 20.83 13.61
C GLY A 40 11.99 22.03 13.49
N THR A 41 12.30 22.43 12.25
CA THR A 41 13.23 23.53 11.93
C THR A 41 12.53 24.80 11.44
N GLU A 42 11.23 24.74 11.15
CA GLU A 42 10.41 25.75 10.49
C GLU A 42 9.98 26.95 11.37
N ALA A 43 10.77 27.29 12.39
CA ALA A 43 10.44 28.34 13.36
C ALA A 43 10.17 29.70 12.74
N LYS A 44 10.98 30.08 11.74
CA LYS A 44 10.86 31.38 11.09
C LYS A 44 9.55 31.50 10.31
N VAL A 45 9.20 30.48 9.54
CA VAL A 45 7.96 30.47 8.74
C VAL A 45 6.75 30.50 9.67
N TYR A 46 6.74 29.68 10.72
CA TYR A 46 5.63 29.67 11.67
C TYR A 46 5.49 31.00 12.43
N PHE A 47 6.61 31.59 12.86
CA PHE A 47 6.63 32.91 13.48
C PHE A 47 5.99 33.98 12.60
N GLN A 48 6.35 34.03 11.32
CA GLN A 48 5.81 35.00 10.37
C GLN A 48 4.30 34.82 10.17
N ARG A 49 3.83 33.57 10.08
CA ARG A 49 2.41 33.25 9.96
C ARG A 49 1.62 33.73 11.19
N VAL A 50 2.12 33.43 12.39
CA VAL A 50 1.51 33.87 13.65
C VAL A 50 1.48 35.39 13.76
N ALA A 51 2.60 36.05 13.51
CA ALA A 51 2.68 37.50 13.60
C ALA A 51 1.71 38.20 12.63
N ARG A 52 1.63 37.70 11.39
CA ARG A 52 0.68 38.21 10.40
C ARG A 52 -0.75 38.00 10.84
N TYR A 53 -1.10 36.81 11.31
CA TYR A 53 -2.45 36.49 11.78
C TYR A 53 -2.89 37.38 12.95
N LEU A 54 -2.05 37.53 13.98
CA LEU A 54 -2.33 38.41 15.12
C LEU A 54 -2.59 39.85 14.67
N GLY A 55 -1.76 40.38 13.77
CA GLY A 55 -1.96 41.72 13.21
C GLY A 55 -3.31 41.89 12.50
N THR A 56 -3.78 40.89 11.76
CA THR A 56 -5.12 40.94 11.13
C THR A 56 -6.28 40.90 12.11
N LYS A 57 -6.06 40.45 13.35
CA LYS A 57 -7.05 40.46 14.42
C LYS A 57 -6.98 41.72 15.28
N GLY A 58 -6.12 42.68 14.93
CA GLY A 58 -5.92 43.89 15.73
C GLY A 58 -5.19 43.62 17.05
N ILE A 59 -4.46 42.50 17.15
CA ILE A 59 -3.70 42.15 18.35
C ILE A 59 -2.27 42.64 18.19
N ASP A 60 -1.86 43.61 19.01
CA ASP A 60 -0.54 44.23 18.96
C ASP A 60 0.51 43.33 19.63
N ILE A 61 1.67 43.21 18.98
CA ILE A 61 2.81 42.43 19.48
C ILE A 61 3.82 43.37 20.14
N GLU A 62 3.81 43.42 21.46
CA GLU A 62 4.74 44.23 22.27
C GLU A 62 6.15 43.64 22.28
N ARG A 63 6.22 42.31 22.33
CA ARG A 63 7.49 41.57 22.33
C ARG A 63 7.30 40.21 21.69
N ALA A 64 8.29 39.79 20.92
CA ALA A 64 8.33 38.44 20.38
C ALA A 64 9.74 37.84 20.45
N TYR A 65 9.84 36.53 20.61
CA TYR A 65 11.12 35.82 20.63
C TYR A 65 11.01 34.41 20.06
N VAL A 66 12.13 33.91 19.55
CA VAL A 66 12.29 32.52 19.09
C VAL A 66 13.40 31.86 19.88
N THR A 67 13.13 30.72 20.47
CA THR A 67 14.13 29.89 21.15
C THR A 67 14.20 28.51 20.49
N SER A 68 15.42 28.01 20.32
CA SER A 68 15.69 26.71 19.72
C SER A 68 16.55 25.89 20.67
N PHE A 69 16.28 24.60 20.79
CA PHE A 69 17.19 23.67 21.42
C PHE A 69 17.00 22.25 20.87
N ASN A 70 18.00 21.41 21.13
CA ASN A 70 17.98 20.00 20.75
C ASN A 70 17.89 19.14 22.00
N ARG A 71 17.09 18.07 21.94
CA ARG A 71 16.94 17.11 23.03
C ARG A 71 16.60 15.74 22.44
N ASP A 72 17.27 14.69 22.92
CA ASP A 72 17.02 13.29 22.49
C ASP A 72 17.09 13.12 20.96
N GLY A 73 18.03 13.82 20.31
CA GLY A 73 18.19 13.81 18.85
C GLY A 73 17.14 14.61 18.06
N ARG A 74 16.16 15.23 18.74
CA ARG A 74 15.08 16.02 18.13
C ARG A 74 15.29 17.52 18.31
N SER A 75 14.88 18.29 17.31
CA SER A 75 14.92 19.76 17.33
C SER A 75 13.58 20.33 17.76
N PHE A 76 13.57 21.12 18.84
CA PHE A 76 12.37 21.82 19.30
C PHE A 76 12.50 23.32 19.11
N ARG A 77 11.35 23.97 18.87
CA ARG A 77 11.24 25.42 18.62
C ARG A 77 10.14 26.02 19.47
N TYR A 78 10.44 27.20 20.01
CA TYR A 78 9.56 27.96 20.88
C TYR A 78 9.38 29.34 20.32
N LEU A 79 8.14 29.76 20.16
CA LEU A 79 7.77 31.12 19.80
C LEU A 79 7.04 31.72 20.97
N GLY A 80 7.53 32.84 21.50
CA GLY A 80 6.83 33.60 22.53
C GLY A 80 6.38 34.93 21.97
N PHE A 81 5.13 35.31 22.25
CA PHE A 81 4.57 36.61 21.90
C PHE A 81 3.90 37.21 23.13
N THR A 82 4.28 38.43 23.50
CA THR A 82 3.57 39.26 24.47
C THR A 82 2.64 40.18 23.69
N LEU A 83 1.36 40.09 24.00
CA LEU A 83 0.25 40.58 23.19
C LEU A 83 -0.58 41.59 23.98
N LYS A 84 -0.97 42.68 23.32
CA LYS A 84 -1.96 43.65 23.79
C LYS A 84 -3.25 43.48 22.98
N GLY A 85 -4.40 43.48 23.64
CA GLY A 85 -5.72 43.26 23.01
C GLY A 85 -6.14 41.79 22.88
N ALA A 86 -5.27 40.83 23.20
CA ALA A 86 -5.61 39.40 23.14
C ALA A 86 -6.74 38.97 24.09
N ALA A 87 -6.98 39.74 25.17
CA ALA A 87 -8.04 39.49 26.13
C ALA A 87 -9.46 39.64 25.54
N GLU A 88 -9.60 40.33 24.41
CA GLU A 88 -10.89 40.50 23.70
C GLU A 88 -11.31 39.26 22.93
N HIS A 89 -10.42 38.27 22.80
CA HIS A 89 -10.66 37.04 22.07
C HIS A 89 -10.71 35.82 23.00
N PRO A 90 -11.59 34.83 22.74
CA PRO A 90 -11.57 33.57 23.48
C PRO A 90 -10.22 32.86 23.29
N LYS A 91 -9.51 32.61 24.40
CA LYS A 91 -8.15 32.03 24.37
C LYS A 91 -8.12 30.64 23.75
N ASP A 92 -9.15 29.83 23.94
CA ASP A 92 -9.24 28.49 23.36
C ASP A 92 -9.34 28.56 21.84
N TRP A 93 -10.25 29.39 21.32
CA TRP A 93 -10.39 29.62 19.88
C TRP A 93 -9.09 30.16 19.25
N LEU A 94 -8.48 31.18 19.87
CA LEU A 94 -7.23 31.73 19.36
C LEU A 94 -6.09 30.71 19.42
N SER A 95 -6.05 29.85 20.44
CA SER A 95 -5.05 28.77 20.53
C SER A 95 -5.17 27.79 19.36
N GLU A 96 -6.38 27.39 19.01
CA GLU A 96 -6.61 26.46 17.90
C GLU A 96 -6.22 27.10 16.55
N GLU A 97 -6.59 28.36 16.31
CA GLU A 97 -6.17 29.08 15.10
C GLU A 97 -4.65 29.21 15.02
N LEU A 98 -3.99 29.53 16.14
CA LEU A 98 -2.52 29.62 16.19
C LEU A 98 -1.88 28.25 15.88
N LYS A 99 -2.37 27.15 16.47
CA LYS A 99 -1.89 25.79 16.14
C LYS A 99 -2.05 25.49 14.66
N ARG A 100 -3.23 25.79 14.08
CA ARG A 100 -3.55 25.50 12.67
C ARG A 100 -2.59 26.18 11.71
N LEU A 101 -2.17 27.42 11.98
CA LEU A 101 -1.22 28.15 11.12
C LEU A 101 0.09 27.38 10.86
N TYR A 102 0.51 26.48 11.75
CA TYR A 102 1.67 25.63 11.52
C TYR A 102 1.44 24.61 10.39
N TYR A 103 0.22 24.12 10.28
CA TYR A 103 -0.20 23.02 9.42
C TYR A 103 -0.85 23.47 8.10
N LEU A 104 -1.17 24.75 7.96
CA LEU A 104 -1.76 25.29 6.73
C LEU A 104 -0.77 25.27 5.56
N ASP A 105 -1.28 24.87 4.40
CA ASP A 105 -0.56 24.97 3.14
C ASP A 105 -0.40 26.43 2.71
N LYS A 106 0.62 26.69 1.89
CA LYS A 106 0.86 28.01 1.32
C LYS A 106 -0.35 28.49 0.50
N THR A 107 -1.01 27.60 -0.24
CA THR A 107 -2.16 27.97 -1.09
C THR A 107 -3.32 28.50 -0.26
N ALA A 108 -3.65 27.84 0.86
CA ALA A 108 -4.68 28.33 1.78
C ALA A 108 -4.31 29.70 2.39
N LEU A 109 -3.03 29.92 2.73
CA LEU A 109 -2.56 31.20 3.26
C LEU A 109 -2.54 32.32 2.20
N ASP A 110 -2.22 31.98 0.95
CA ASP A 110 -2.25 32.92 -0.17
C ASP A 110 -3.71 33.31 -0.49
N LEU A 111 -4.65 32.35 -0.46
CA LEU A 111 -6.08 32.66 -0.57
C LEU A 111 -6.54 33.59 0.55
N TRP A 112 -6.19 33.27 1.79
CA TRP A 112 -6.51 34.12 2.96
C TRP A 112 -5.96 35.55 2.82
N ALA A 113 -4.76 35.70 2.24
CA ALA A 113 -4.16 37.00 2.00
C ALA A 113 -4.90 37.84 0.94
N GLU A 114 -5.55 37.19 -0.02
CA GLU A 114 -6.26 37.82 -1.14
C GLU A 114 -7.76 38.03 -0.85
N THR A 115 -8.30 37.42 0.20
CA THR A 115 -9.73 37.48 0.56
C THR A 115 -9.96 38.08 1.94
N ASN A 116 -10.70 39.19 2.02
CA ASN A 116 -10.92 39.89 3.29
C ASN A 116 -11.98 39.22 4.19
N ASP A 117 -12.94 38.48 3.61
CA ASP A 117 -14.09 37.94 4.35
C ASP A 117 -13.94 36.45 4.74
N TRP A 118 -12.84 35.80 4.34
CA TRP A 118 -12.67 34.37 4.59
C TRP A 118 -11.83 34.10 5.83
N GLU A 119 -12.32 33.17 6.66
CA GLU A 119 -11.55 32.57 7.73
C GLU A 119 -10.55 31.55 7.19
N LEU A 120 -9.57 31.14 8.01
CA LEU A 120 -8.58 30.12 7.64
C LEU A 120 -9.26 28.81 7.22
N THR A 121 -10.35 28.43 7.89
CA THR A 121 -11.16 27.26 7.54
C THR A 121 -11.74 27.34 6.12
N HIS A 122 -12.26 28.49 5.71
CA HIS A 122 -12.79 28.68 4.36
C HIS A 122 -11.69 28.50 3.31
N CYS A 123 -10.48 28.98 3.59
CA CYS A 123 -9.35 28.87 2.69
C CYS A 123 -8.81 27.43 2.57
N GLU A 124 -8.84 26.65 3.65
CA GLU A 124 -8.52 25.21 3.60
C GLU A 124 -9.52 24.43 2.74
N VAL A 125 -10.81 24.68 2.93
CA VAL A 125 -11.86 24.05 2.12
C VAL A 125 -11.71 24.44 0.66
N ALA A 126 -11.42 25.71 0.38
CA ALA A 126 -11.12 26.16 -0.98
C ALA A 126 -9.92 25.44 -1.60
N ASP A 127 -8.80 25.29 -0.87
CA ASP A 127 -7.60 24.57 -1.34
C ASP A 127 -7.90 23.08 -1.60
N LEU A 128 -8.71 22.44 -0.74
CA LEU A 128 -9.17 21.06 -0.98
C LEU A 128 -10.02 20.95 -2.25
N LEU A 129 -11.00 21.83 -2.45
CA LEU A 129 -11.86 21.84 -3.64
C LEU A 129 -11.07 22.12 -4.92
N LEU A 130 -10.10 23.05 -4.86
CA LEU A 130 -9.17 23.35 -5.95
C LEU A 130 -8.33 22.12 -6.32
N SER A 131 -7.78 21.42 -5.33
CA SER A 131 -6.92 20.26 -5.52
C SER A 131 -7.69 19.07 -6.12
N LEU A 132 -8.87 18.77 -5.59
CA LEU A 132 -9.75 17.74 -6.15
C LEU A 132 -10.23 18.10 -7.56
N SER A 133 -10.63 19.35 -7.79
CA SER A 133 -11.07 19.79 -9.12
C SER A 133 -9.93 19.70 -10.14
N HIS A 134 -8.70 20.00 -9.74
CA HIS A 134 -7.52 19.78 -10.58
C HIS A 134 -7.41 18.31 -10.98
N SER A 135 -7.46 17.39 -10.02
CA SER A 135 -7.38 15.94 -10.27
C SER A 135 -8.50 15.43 -11.19
N LEU A 136 -9.71 16.01 -11.12
CA LEU A 136 -10.83 15.62 -11.98
C LEU A 136 -10.74 16.20 -13.40
N LEU A 137 -10.25 17.43 -13.53
CA LEU A 137 -10.30 18.17 -14.79
C LEU A 137 -9.02 18.06 -15.62
N CYS A 138 -7.86 17.76 -15.01
CA CYS A 138 -6.59 17.65 -15.72
C CYS A 138 -6.62 16.61 -16.84
N ARG A 139 -7.37 15.51 -16.67
CA ARG A 139 -7.57 14.48 -17.71
C ARG A 139 -8.25 15.00 -18.96
N ARG A 140 -9.11 16.02 -18.83
CA ARG A 140 -9.82 16.61 -19.96
C ARG A 140 -8.93 17.53 -20.76
N ASP A 141 -8.19 18.39 -20.07
CA ASP A 141 -7.20 19.29 -20.68
C ASP A 141 -6.20 19.75 -19.60
N PRO A 142 -4.99 19.15 -19.54
CA PRO A 142 -4.03 19.45 -18.49
C PRO A 142 -3.48 20.89 -18.59
N VAL A 143 -3.54 21.50 -19.78
CA VAL A 143 -3.08 22.87 -20.02
C VAL A 143 -4.12 23.90 -19.54
N ARG A 144 -5.41 23.62 -19.71
CA ARG A 144 -6.49 24.52 -19.26
C ARG A 144 -6.73 24.43 -17.76
N PHE A 145 -6.64 23.24 -17.17
CA PHE A 145 -7.04 23.00 -15.79
C PHE A 145 -5.87 22.87 -14.80
N THR A 146 -4.77 23.58 -15.09
CA THR A 146 -3.65 23.75 -14.14
C THR A 146 -4.09 24.42 -12.82
N ARG A 147 -3.47 24.04 -11.69
CA ARG A 147 -3.74 24.65 -10.38
C ARG A 147 -3.73 26.19 -10.38
N PRO A 148 -2.73 26.90 -10.95
CA PRO A 148 -2.73 28.37 -10.97
C PRO A 148 -3.87 28.99 -11.77
N ARG A 149 -4.43 28.30 -12.76
CA ARG A 149 -5.63 28.76 -13.48
C ARG A 149 -6.88 28.57 -12.64
N LEU A 150 -7.02 27.44 -11.96
CA LEU A 150 -8.16 27.19 -11.06
C LEU A 150 -8.19 28.19 -9.90
N VAL A 151 -7.04 28.53 -9.29
CA VAL A 151 -6.95 29.59 -8.27
C VAL A 151 -7.45 30.93 -8.82
N ARG A 152 -7.07 31.30 -10.05
CA ARG A 152 -7.56 32.53 -10.69
C ARG A 152 -9.06 32.48 -11.01
N ALA A 153 -9.60 31.32 -11.35
CA ALA A 153 -11.04 31.11 -11.56
C ALA A 153 -11.80 31.27 -10.24
N ALA A 154 -11.29 30.66 -9.17
CA ALA A 154 -11.79 30.77 -7.80
C ALA A 154 -11.86 32.22 -7.31
N LEU A 155 -10.77 32.98 -7.44
CA LEU A 155 -10.72 34.38 -7.00
C LEU A 155 -11.62 35.31 -7.83
N ARG A 156 -11.72 35.07 -9.15
CA ARG A 156 -12.63 35.84 -10.03
C ARG A 156 -14.09 35.65 -9.66
N ASN A 157 -14.46 34.45 -9.22
CA ASN A 157 -15.83 34.06 -8.91
C ASN A 157 -15.99 33.76 -7.40
N SER A 158 -15.40 34.61 -6.56
CA SER A 158 -15.30 34.39 -5.10
C SER A 158 -16.65 34.15 -4.43
N ILE A 159 -17.71 34.84 -4.86
CA ILE A 159 -19.08 34.65 -4.36
C ILE A 159 -19.56 33.20 -4.57
N GLN A 160 -19.33 32.65 -5.77
CA GLN A 160 -19.76 31.27 -6.07
C GLN A 160 -18.93 30.26 -5.30
N LEU A 161 -17.64 30.52 -5.13
CA LEU A 161 -16.78 29.67 -4.32
C LEU A 161 -17.17 29.74 -2.84
N THR A 162 -17.56 30.91 -2.32
CA THR A 162 -18.10 31.02 -0.95
C THR A 162 -19.35 30.16 -0.78
N ARG A 163 -20.26 30.13 -1.77
CA ARG A 163 -21.44 29.24 -1.72
C ARG A 163 -21.03 27.75 -1.68
N MET A 164 -20.02 27.35 -2.45
CA MET A 164 -19.46 25.98 -2.41
C MET A 164 -18.87 25.66 -1.05
N ILE A 165 -18.06 26.56 -0.49
CA ILE A 165 -17.44 26.40 0.83
C ILE A 165 -18.51 26.28 1.90
N THR A 166 -19.54 27.14 1.89
CA THR A 166 -20.64 27.06 2.85
C THR A 166 -21.40 25.73 2.73
N ALA A 167 -21.61 25.24 1.51
CA ALA A 167 -22.24 23.94 1.28
C ALA A 167 -21.39 22.79 1.84
N PHE A 168 -20.07 22.81 1.59
CA PHE A 168 -19.12 21.86 2.19
C PHE A 168 -19.18 21.89 3.72
N CYS A 169 -18.98 23.05 4.34
CA CYS A 169 -18.95 23.20 5.80
C CYS A 169 -20.26 22.79 6.48
N SER A 170 -21.39 22.94 5.79
CA SER A 170 -22.72 22.65 6.33
C SER A 170 -23.25 21.27 5.92
N ASN A 171 -22.45 20.49 5.18
CA ASN A 171 -22.85 19.23 4.56
C ASN A 171 -24.19 19.35 3.79
N ARG A 172 -24.33 20.41 2.99
CA ARG A 172 -25.54 20.71 2.19
C ARG A 172 -25.31 20.37 0.71
N PRO A 173 -26.40 20.14 -0.07
CA PRO A 173 -26.31 19.90 -1.50
C PRO A 173 -25.54 21.00 -2.25
N ALA A 174 -24.89 20.62 -3.35
CA ALA A 174 -24.16 21.56 -4.18
C ALA A 174 -25.07 22.67 -4.73
N PRO A 175 -24.63 23.94 -4.72
CA PRO A 175 -25.24 24.98 -5.56
C PRO A 175 -25.18 24.56 -7.03
N THR A 176 -26.28 24.70 -7.78
CA THR A 176 -26.37 24.24 -9.18
C THR A 176 -26.49 25.36 -10.22
N ASP A 177 -26.76 26.59 -9.79
CA ASP A 177 -26.88 27.74 -10.68
C ASP A 177 -25.53 28.47 -10.85
N PHE A 178 -24.92 28.27 -12.02
CA PHE A 178 -23.68 28.90 -12.47
C PHE A 178 -23.89 29.81 -13.70
N THR A 179 -25.11 30.27 -13.94
CA THR A 179 -25.44 31.11 -15.11
C THR A 179 -24.69 32.43 -15.15
N ALA A 180 -24.25 32.93 -13.99
CA ALA A 180 -23.44 34.14 -13.86
C ALA A 180 -21.94 33.96 -14.17
N ILE A 181 -21.50 32.76 -14.57
CA ILE A 181 -20.09 32.47 -14.87
C ILE A 181 -19.86 32.55 -16.38
N ASP A 182 -19.21 33.63 -16.81
CA ASP A 182 -19.04 33.94 -18.24
C ASP A 182 -18.01 33.06 -18.97
N ARG A 183 -17.07 32.45 -18.23
CA ARG A 183 -15.96 31.68 -18.81
C ARG A 183 -16.21 30.19 -18.71
N ASP A 184 -16.15 29.50 -19.84
CA ASP A 184 -16.31 28.04 -19.91
C ASP A 184 -15.38 27.29 -18.96
N GLU A 185 -14.10 27.67 -18.88
CA GLU A 185 -13.14 27.01 -17.98
C GLU A 185 -13.53 27.17 -16.50
N ASP A 186 -13.98 28.37 -16.12
CA ASP A 186 -14.48 28.64 -14.76
C ASP A 186 -15.76 27.83 -14.51
N HIS A 187 -16.67 27.75 -15.48
CA HIS A 187 -17.91 26.98 -15.38
C HIS A 187 -17.63 25.49 -15.13
N HIS A 188 -16.68 24.90 -15.85
CA HIS A 188 -16.26 23.51 -15.62
C HIS A 188 -15.63 23.30 -14.24
N PHE A 189 -14.88 24.28 -13.72
CA PHE A 189 -14.35 24.25 -12.36
C PHE A 189 -15.46 24.17 -11.31
N PHE A 190 -16.50 25.01 -11.42
CA PHE A 190 -17.62 24.98 -10.47
C PHE A 190 -18.51 23.76 -10.62
N GLN A 191 -18.68 23.22 -11.83
CA GLN A 191 -19.31 21.92 -12.04
C GLN A 191 -18.52 20.79 -11.35
N ALA A 192 -17.18 20.82 -11.40
CA ALA A 192 -16.36 19.85 -10.69
C ALA A 192 -16.51 19.98 -9.17
N CYS A 193 -16.52 21.21 -8.65
CA CYS A 193 -16.79 21.49 -7.23
C CYS A 193 -18.17 20.95 -6.79
N ALA A 194 -19.22 21.19 -7.58
CA ALA A 194 -20.55 20.64 -7.31
C ALA A 194 -20.54 19.11 -7.28
N ARG A 195 -19.92 18.47 -8.28
CA ARG A 195 -19.75 17.01 -8.30
C ARG A 195 -19.02 16.49 -7.06
N ILE A 196 -17.96 17.17 -6.60
CA ILE A 196 -17.24 16.80 -5.39
C ILE A 196 -18.18 16.81 -4.17
N LEU A 197 -19.01 17.84 -4.03
CA LEU A 197 -19.97 17.95 -2.93
C LEU A 197 -21.07 16.88 -2.99
N ASP A 198 -21.60 16.59 -4.18
CA ASP A 198 -22.61 15.55 -4.38
C ASP A 198 -22.06 14.14 -4.07
N HIS A 199 -20.74 13.98 -4.09
CA HIS A 199 -20.02 12.73 -3.82
C HIS A 199 -19.25 12.78 -2.49
N LEU A 200 -19.53 13.75 -1.62
CA LEU A 200 -18.88 13.88 -0.32
C LEU A 200 -19.62 13.03 0.72
N HIS A 201 -18.97 11.99 1.24
CA HIS A 201 -19.54 11.14 2.28
C HIS A 201 -19.33 11.72 3.68
N CYS A 202 -18.11 12.15 4.00
CA CYS A 202 -17.78 12.87 5.22
C CYS A 202 -16.47 13.66 5.07
N HIS A 203 -16.21 14.56 6.02
CA HIS A 203 -14.98 15.35 6.11
C HIS A 203 -14.58 15.51 7.59
N ASN A 204 -13.36 15.93 7.87
CA ASN A 204 -12.86 16.11 9.26
C ASN A 204 -12.92 17.58 9.76
N LEU A 205 -13.84 18.43 9.26
CA LEU A 205 -13.84 19.85 9.61
C LEU A 205 -13.98 20.15 11.10
N SER A 206 -14.76 19.34 11.82
CA SER A 206 -15.00 19.50 13.26
C SER A 206 -14.06 18.67 14.13
N GLN A 207 -13.04 18.03 13.56
CA GLN A 207 -12.03 17.31 14.33
C GLN A 207 -11.14 18.29 15.09
N PRO A 208 -11.02 18.16 16.44
CA PRO A 208 -10.10 18.99 17.22
C PRO A 208 -8.65 18.63 16.88
N GLU A 209 -7.77 19.62 16.97
CA GLU A 209 -6.33 19.46 16.73
C GLU A 209 -5.98 18.89 15.34
N ARG A 210 -6.86 19.11 14.35
CA ARG A 210 -6.67 18.66 12.98
C ARG A 210 -5.36 19.20 12.38
N GLN A 211 -4.56 18.29 11.80
CA GLN A 211 -3.33 18.63 11.09
C GLN A 211 -3.54 18.92 9.59
N ALA A 212 -4.60 18.43 8.97
CA ALA A 212 -4.91 18.73 7.57
C ALA A 212 -6.38 18.44 7.26
N ILE A 213 -6.93 19.09 6.24
CA ILE A 213 -8.30 18.83 5.79
C ILE A 213 -8.33 17.55 4.96
N GLY A 214 -9.34 16.71 5.21
CA GLY A 214 -9.57 15.49 4.45
C GLY A 214 -11.06 15.22 4.23
N ALA A 215 -11.32 14.41 3.21
CA ALA A 215 -12.65 14.00 2.81
C ALA A 215 -12.67 12.52 2.44
N ARG A 216 -13.75 11.83 2.84
CA ARG A 216 -14.15 10.55 2.27
C ARG A 216 -15.13 10.82 1.13
N LEU A 217 -14.85 10.24 -0.02
CA LEU A 217 -15.55 10.49 -1.28
C LEU A 217 -16.18 9.20 -1.82
N SER A 218 -17.33 9.34 -2.47
CA SER A 218 -17.92 8.28 -3.28
C SER A 218 -16.97 7.93 -4.44
N PRO A 219 -16.71 6.63 -4.68
CA PRO A 219 -15.95 6.18 -5.84
C PRO A 219 -16.53 6.63 -7.19
N GLU A 220 -17.83 6.90 -7.27
CA GLU A 220 -18.52 7.38 -8.49
C GLU A 220 -18.02 8.76 -8.96
N LEU A 221 -17.32 9.51 -8.10
CA LEU A 221 -16.68 10.77 -8.47
C LEU A 221 -15.61 10.58 -9.57
N PHE A 222 -14.98 9.39 -9.59
CA PHE A 222 -13.91 9.01 -10.51
C PHE A 222 -14.36 7.87 -11.44
N PRO A 223 -15.37 8.08 -12.30
CA PRO A 223 -15.93 6.99 -13.10
C PRO A 223 -14.89 6.47 -14.10
N ASN A 224 -14.77 5.15 -14.17
CA ASN A 224 -14.00 4.46 -15.21
C ASN A 224 -14.79 3.23 -15.70
N PRO A 225 -15.48 3.32 -16.85
CA PRO A 225 -16.36 2.26 -17.34
C PRO A 225 -15.68 0.90 -17.55
N GLU A 226 -14.37 0.89 -17.79
CA GLU A 226 -13.60 -0.33 -18.06
C GLU A 226 -12.94 -0.91 -16.79
N ALA A 227 -13.04 -0.20 -15.66
CA ALA A 227 -12.29 -0.52 -14.46
C ALA A 227 -13.22 -0.84 -13.28
N GLU A 228 -12.72 -1.69 -12.40
CA GLU A 228 -13.43 -2.11 -11.20
C GLU A 228 -13.57 -0.92 -10.25
N GLN A 229 -14.79 -0.66 -9.79
CA GLN A 229 -15.06 0.47 -8.93
C GLN A 229 -14.49 0.21 -7.53
N PRO A 230 -13.71 1.15 -6.95
CA PRO A 230 -13.27 1.02 -5.57
C PRO A 230 -14.45 1.00 -4.60
N TYR A 231 -14.24 0.49 -3.40
CA TYR A 231 -15.19 0.59 -2.30
C TYR A 231 -15.20 2.01 -1.70
N ALA A 232 -14.03 2.62 -1.54
CA ALA A 232 -13.93 3.99 -1.03
C ALA A 232 -12.67 4.73 -1.50
N VAL A 233 -12.78 6.06 -1.54
CA VAL A 233 -11.69 6.98 -1.84
C VAL A 233 -11.59 8.01 -0.73
N PHE A 234 -10.38 8.25 -0.22
CA PHE A 234 -10.08 9.33 0.71
C PHE A 234 -9.12 10.30 0.04
N PHE A 235 -9.33 11.57 0.26
CA PHE A 235 -8.43 12.63 -0.18
C PHE A 235 -8.02 13.50 1.00
N CYS A 236 -6.72 13.78 1.13
CA CYS A 236 -6.17 14.61 2.18
C CYS A 236 -5.33 15.73 1.59
N ARG A 237 -5.49 16.96 2.09
CA ARG A 237 -4.75 18.14 1.68
C ARG A 237 -4.18 18.87 2.89
N GLY A 238 -2.84 18.93 2.98
CA GLY A 238 -2.14 19.58 4.08
C GLY A 238 -0.90 20.32 3.62
N ARG A 239 -0.16 20.93 4.57
CA ARG A 239 1.05 21.70 4.25
C ARG A 239 2.09 20.88 3.51
N GLY A 240 2.34 21.26 2.26
CA GLY A 240 3.37 20.66 1.43
C GLY A 240 3.04 19.27 0.90
N TYR A 241 1.77 18.86 0.92
CA TYR A 241 1.35 17.60 0.31
C TYR A 241 -0.13 17.56 -0.09
N GLU A 242 -0.45 16.64 -0.99
CA GLU A 242 -1.79 16.13 -1.23
C GLU A 242 -1.72 14.61 -1.39
N GLY A 243 -2.78 13.88 -1.06
CA GLY A 243 -2.73 12.43 -1.16
C GLY A 243 -4.09 11.78 -1.29
N PHE A 244 -4.09 10.62 -1.96
CA PHE A 244 -5.23 9.74 -2.06
C PHE A 244 -4.98 8.45 -1.28
N HIS A 245 -6.01 7.93 -0.62
CA HIS A 245 -6.11 6.53 -0.24
C HIS A 245 -7.30 5.89 -0.96
N VAL A 246 -7.05 4.81 -1.71
CA VAL A 246 -8.09 4.06 -2.45
C VAL A 246 -8.16 2.66 -1.88
N ARG A 247 -9.36 2.13 -1.64
CA ARG A 247 -9.59 0.75 -1.19
C ARG A 247 -10.70 0.06 -1.95
N PHE A 248 -10.59 -1.26 -2.11
CA PHE A 248 -11.53 -2.09 -2.88
C PHE A 248 -12.51 -2.90 -2.04
N GLN A 249 -12.32 -2.94 -0.71
CA GLN A 249 -13.27 -3.55 0.21
C GLN A 249 -13.28 -2.75 1.51
N ASP A 250 -14.24 -3.05 2.38
CA ASP A 250 -14.34 -2.38 3.67
C ASP A 250 -13.15 -2.73 4.59
N VAL A 251 -12.92 -4.00 4.88
CA VAL A 251 -11.64 -4.41 5.49
C VAL A 251 -10.59 -4.44 4.40
N ALA A 252 -9.63 -3.51 4.44
CA ALA A 252 -8.64 -3.39 3.38
C ALA A 252 -7.26 -3.00 3.90
N ARG A 253 -6.25 -3.36 3.11
CA ARG A 253 -4.87 -3.18 3.49
C ARG A 253 -4.02 -2.78 2.31
N GLY A 254 -3.11 -1.83 2.53
CA GLY A 254 -2.15 -1.47 1.51
C GLY A 254 -1.06 -0.48 1.87
N GLY A 255 -0.09 -0.37 0.96
CA GLY A 255 1.12 0.44 1.21
C GLY A 255 0.85 1.93 1.14
N MET A 256 1.47 2.72 2.02
CA MET A 256 1.59 4.17 1.92
C MET A 256 2.89 4.53 1.20
N ARG A 257 2.76 5.23 0.07
CA ARG A 257 3.87 5.73 -0.75
C ARG A 257 3.97 7.24 -0.62
N LEU A 258 5.18 7.74 -0.37
CA LEU A 258 5.47 9.18 -0.45
C LEU A 258 6.16 9.45 -1.79
N VAL A 259 5.45 10.12 -2.71
CA VAL A 259 5.95 10.50 -4.03
C VAL A 259 6.70 11.82 -3.88
N CYS A 260 8.03 11.76 -4.00
CA CYS A 260 8.95 12.87 -3.72
C CYS A 260 9.63 13.38 -5.00
N PRO A 261 8.92 14.12 -5.88
CA PRO A 261 9.50 14.69 -7.09
C PRO A 261 10.61 15.69 -6.76
N ARG A 262 11.67 15.70 -7.58
CA ARG A 262 12.85 16.56 -7.38
C ARG A 262 12.66 18.00 -7.86
N SER A 263 11.68 18.26 -8.73
CA SER A 263 11.41 19.57 -9.32
C SER A 263 9.92 19.88 -9.38
N GLN A 264 9.58 21.14 -9.59
CA GLN A 264 8.19 21.59 -9.67
C GLN A 264 7.49 21.05 -10.92
N GLU A 265 8.22 20.89 -12.02
CA GLU A 265 7.70 20.32 -13.27
C GLU A 265 7.34 18.84 -13.09
N ALA A 266 8.24 18.07 -12.47
CA ALA A 266 7.95 16.68 -12.12
C ALA A 266 6.73 16.59 -11.19
N HIS A 267 6.65 17.46 -10.18
CA HIS A 267 5.49 17.52 -9.30
C HIS A 267 4.18 17.78 -10.04
N THR A 268 4.17 18.67 -11.04
CA THR A 268 2.96 18.92 -11.84
C THR A 268 2.53 17.67 -12.60
N VAL A 269 3.46 16.93 -13.21
CA VAL A 269 3.15 15.66 -13.89
C VAL A 269 2.61 14.62 -12.91
N GLU A 270 3.23 14.48 -11.72
CA GLU A 270 2.74 13.55 -10.70
C GLU A 270 1.34 13.93 -10.17
N SER A 271 1.05 15.23 -9.98
CA SER A 271 -0.27 15.67 -9.50
C SER A 271 -1.40 15.34 -10.48
N GLU A 272 -1.11 15.32 -11.78
CA GLU A 272 -2.10 15.00 -12.81
C GLU A 272 -2.51 13.51 -12.80
N ARG A 273 -1.66 12.62 -12.29
CA ARG A 273 -1.87 11.16 -12.27
C ARG A 273 -1.97 10.55 -10.86
N LEU A 274 -1.99 11.37 -9.82
CA LEU A 274 -1.91 10.90 -8.43
C LEU A 274 -3.02 9.90 -8.07
N TYR A 275 -4.26 10.20 -8.46
CA TYR A 275 -5.39 9.28 -8.25
C TYR A 275 -5.20 7.96 -9.03
N GLU A 276 -4.72 8.02 -10.27
CA GLU A 276 -4.49 6.82 -11.10
C GLU A 276 -3.43 5.92 -10.53
N GLU A 277 -2.36 6.51 -9.98
CA GLU A 277 -1.32 5.75 -9.30
C GLU A 277 -1.89 5.06 -8.06
N ALA A 278 -2.61 5.78 -7.20
CA ALA A 278 -3.26 5.19 -6.02
C ALA A 278 -4.23 4.07 -6.41
N TYR A 279 -5.11 4.32 -7.39
CA TYR A 279 -6.08 3.35 -7.90
C TYR A 279 -5.41 2.10 -8.47
N SER A 280 -4.45 2.28 -9.38
CA SER A 280 -3.81 1.15 -10.10
C SER A 280 -3.03 0.26 -9.14
N LEU A 281 -2.35 0.86 -8.17
CA LEU A 281 -1.63 0.12 -7.13
C LEU A 281 -2.60 -0.56 -6.15
N ALA A 282 -3.68 0.10 -5.74
CA ALA A 282 -4.71 -0.50 -4.88
C ALA A 282 -5.38 -1.70 -5.56
N ARG A 283 -5.68 -1.59 -6.85
CA ARG A 283 -6.23 -2.68 -7.67
C ARG A 283 -5.24 -3.84 -7.81
N ALA A 284 -3.97 -3.55 -8.06
CA ALA A 284 -2.93 -4.57 -8.10
C ALA A 284 -2.80 -5.31 -6.76
N GLN A 285 -2.94 -4.60 -5.63
CA GLN A 285 -3.00 -5.24 -4.31
C GLN A 285 -4.28 -6.04 -4.10
N HIS A 286 -5.42 -5.58 -4.61
CA HIS A 286 -6.68 -6.30 -4.50
C HIS A 286 -6.59 -7.69 -5.12
N LEU A 287 -6.00 -7.79 -6.32
CA LEU A 287 -5.78 -9.07 -7.01
C LEU A 287 -4.76 -9.98 -6.29
N LYS A 288 -3.88 -9.43 -5.45
CA LYS A 288 -2.93 -10.22 -4.66
C LYS A 288 -3.51 -10.73 -3.36
N ASN A 289 -4.43 -9.97 -2.77
CA ASN A 289 -4.98 -10.25 -1.46
C ASN A 289 -6.06 -11.36 -1.45
N LYS A 290 -6.26 -12.06 -2.56
CA LYS A 290 -7.24 -13.16 -2.73
C LYS A 290 -7.19 -14.26 -1.67
N ASP A 291 -6.04 -14.48 -1.03
CA ASP A 291 -5.85 -15.52 0.00
C ASP A 291 -6.00 -15.02 1.46
N ILE A 292 -6.26 -13.72 1.65
CA ILE A 292 -6.27 -13.06 2.97
C ILE A 292 -7.59 -12.31 3.22
N PRO A 293 -7.94 -11.98 4.48
CA PRO A 293 -9.22 -11.34 4.79
C PRO A 293 -9.36 -9.90 4.29
N GLU A 294 -8.26 -9.22 3.98
CA GLU A 294 -8.27 -7.81 3.59
C GLU A 294 -8.34 -7.60 2.07
N GLY A 295 -9.23 -6.74 1.59
CA GLY A 295 -9.19 -6.24 0.22
C GLY A 295 -7.97 -5.36 -0.05
N GLY A 296 -7.75 -5.01 -1.32
CA GLY A 296 -6.61 -4.17 -1.71
C GLY A 296 -6.85 -2.71 -1.39
N ALA A 297 -5.82 -2.04 -0.87
CA ALA A 297 -5.81 -0.59 -0.73
C ALA A 297 -4.48 0.01 -1.17
N LYS A 298 -4.40 1.34 -1.25
CA LYS A 298 -3.13 2.05 -1.43
C LYS A 298 -3.27 3.49 -1.00
N ALA A 299 -2.25 4.03 -0.34
CA ALA A 299 -2.07 5.46 -0.20
C ALA A 299 -0.93 5.96 -1.09
N ALA A 300 -1.19 7.01 -1.88
CA ALA A 300 -0.17 7.76 -2.62
C ALA A 300 -0.22 9.22 -2.15
N VAL A 301 0.89 9.69 -1.59
CA VAL A 301 1.03 11.02 -1.01
C VAL A 301 2.07 11.80 -1.81
N LEU A 302 1.63 12.77 -2.59
CA LEU A 302 2.49 13.64 -3.37
C LEU A 302 3.05 14.75 -2.47
N VAL A 303 4.37 14.78 -2.33
CA VAL A 303 5.09 15.75 -1.50
C VAL A 303 5.57 16.90 -2.38
N THR A 304 5.22 18.13 -2.00
CA THR A 304 5.69 19.34 -2.68
C THR A 304 7.23 19.43 -2.60
N PRO A 305 7.95 19.70 -3.70
CA PRO A 305 9.40 19.82 -3.69
C PRO A 305 9.91 20.77 -2.60
N GLY A 306 10.91 20.32 -1.85
CA GLY A 306 11.48 21.06 -0.71
C GLY A 306 10.73 20.91 0.61
N SER A 307 9.59 20.20 0.65
CA SER A 307 8.91 19.83 1.90
C SER A 307 9.52 18.55 2.49
N ASP A 308 9.40 18.38 3.81
CA ASP A 308 9.81 17.15 4.49
C ASP A 308 8.79 16.03 4.24
N PRO A 309 9.18 14.92 3.57
CA PRO A 309 8.28 13.79 3.34
C PRO A 309 7.74 13.17 4.64
N THR A 310 8.56 13.13 5.70
CA THR A 310 8.12 12.57 6.99
C THR A 310 6.99 13.41 7.59
N PHE A 311 7.11 14.73 7.53
CA PHE A 311 6.05 15.65 7.96
C PHE A 311 4.76 15.45 7.16
N ALA A 312 4.85 15.32 5.83
CA ALA A 312 3.72 15.04 4.97
C ALA A 312 3.04 13.70 5.31
N GLY A 313 3.82 12.63 5.47
CA GLY A 313 3.32 11.31 5.84
C GLY A 313 2.63 11.28 7.20
N LYS A 314 3.16 12.01 8.20
CA LYS A 314 2.53 12.17 9.51
C LYS A 314 1.16 12.86 9.39
N GLY A 315 1.10 13.97 8.66
CA GLY A 315 -0.14 14.70 8.42
C GLY A 315 -1.19 13.85 7.70
N PHE A 316 -0.77 13.10 6.67
CA PHE A 316 -1.66 12.23 5.90
C PHE A 316 -2.23 11.11 6.78
N ALA A 317 -1.39 10.38 7.52
CA ALA A 317 -1.83 9.30 8.39
C ALA A 317 -2.74 9.80 9.53
N ASN A 318 -2.46 10.98 10.11
CA ASN A 318 -3.35 11.61 11.09
C ASN A 318 -4.72 11.93 10.49
N THR A 319 -4.75 12.47 9.28
CA THR A 319 -6.00 12.83 8.58
C THR A 319 -6.81 11.61 8.21
N LEU A 320 -6.17 10.47 7.89
CA LEU A 320 -6.88 9.21 7.75
C LEU A 320 -7.53 8.78 9.07
N LEU A 321 -6.81 8.83 10.19
CA LEU A 321 -7.39 8.51 11.52
C LEU A 321 -8.56 9.43 11.89
N ASP A 322 -8.49 10.71 11.52
CA ASP A 322 -9.59 11.65 11.66
C ASP A 322 -10.85 11.18 10.94
N LEU A 323 -10.70 10.66 9.72
CA LEU A 323 -11.80 10.21 8.86
C LEU A 323 -12.27 8.79 9.16
N THR A 324 -11.44 7.93 9.75
CA THR A 324 -11.76 6.52 9.97
C THR A 324 -12.15 6.19 11.41
N ILE A 325 -11.65 6.94 12.38
CA ILE A 325 -11.92 6.75 13.82
C ILE A 325 -12.64 7.96 14.40
N GLY A 326 -12.17 9.18 14.09
CA GLY A 326 -12.70 10.39 14.69
C GLY A 326 -14.11 10.75 14.22
N GLN A 327 -14.29 10.81 12.90
CA GLN A 327 -15.55 11.13 12.20
C GLN A 327 -15.78 10.14 11.06
N PRO A 328 -15.96 8.84 11.39
CA PRO A 328 -16.22 7.82 10.39
C PRO A 328 -17.52 8.07 9.64
N HIS A 329 -17.55 7.59 8.40
CA HIS A 329 -18.78 7.46 7.65
C HIS A 329 -19.72 6.47 8.35
N GLU A 330 -21.01 6.79 8.42
CA GLU A 330 -22.04 5.96 9.09
C GLU A 330 -21.78 5.68 10.59
N GLY A 331 -20.81 6.35 11.20
CA GLY A 331 -20.52 6.25 12.64
C GLY A 331 -19.74 5.00 13.06
N GLN A 332 -19.35 4.12 12.14
CA GLN A 332 -18.59 2.90 12.45
C GLN A 332 -17.11 3.05 12.10
N PRO A 333 -16.18 2.71 13.00
CA PRO A 333 -14.75 2.74 12.71
C PRO A 333 -14.39 1.93 11.45
N GLU A 334 -13.62 2.53 10.55
CA GLU A 334 -13.21 1.85 9.31
C GLU A 334 -11.90 1.09 9.50
N LEU A 335 -11.92 -0.23 9.25
CA LEU A 335 -10.75 -1.12 9.41
C LEU A 335 -9.79 -1.02 8.21
N ILE A 336 -8.89 -0.05 8.28
CA ILE A 336 -7.82 0.18 7.29
C ILE A 336 -6.47 -0.13 7.91
N TYR A 337 -5.67 -0.93 7.21
CA TYR A 337 -4.31 -1.27 7.63
C TYR A 337 -3.29 -0.77 6.59
N LEU A 338 -2.35 0.06 7.02
CA LEU A 338 -1.28 0.57 6.19
C LEU A 338 -0.06 -0.36 6.23
N GLY A 339 0.73 -0.35 5.16
CA GLY A 339 2.09 -0.89 5.15
C GLY A 339 3.07 0.16 4.59
N PRO A 340 4.38 0.01 4.78
CA PRO A 340 5.34 0.92 4.16
C PRO A 340 5.46 0.66 2.64
N ASP A 341 5.70 1.72 1.89
CA ASP A 341 6.15 1.69 0.49
C ASP A 341 7.28 2.73 0.31
N GLU A 342 7.59 3.12 -0.92
CA GLU A 342 8.67 4.05 -1.25
C GLU A 342 8.65 5.31 -0.37
N ASN A 343 9.85 5.66 0.12
CA ASN A 343 10.15 6.82 0.95
C ASN A 343 9.50 6.84 2.35
N VAL A 344 8.87 5.75 2.82
CA VAL A 344 8.42 5.61 4.21
C VAL A 344 9.56 5.14 5.11
N SER A 345 9.92 5.94 6.12
CA SER A 345 10.98 5.62 7.08
C SER A 345 10.46 4.80 8.27
N ASN A 346 11.37 4.08 8.93
CA ASN A 346 11.07 3.37 10.18
C ASN A 346 10.50 4.29 11.28
N ASP A 347 11.04 5.51 11.39
CA ASP A 347 10.55 6.50 12.35
C ASP A 347 9.10 6.92 12.06
N LEU A 348 8.74 7.01 10.77
CA LEU A 348 7.36 7.28 10.37
C LEU A 348 6.44 6.09 10.69
N ILE A 349 6.88 4.85 10.44
CA ILE A 349 6.12 3.63 10.81
C ILE A 349 5.78 3.64 12.30
N VAL A 350 6.79 3.86 13.15
CA VAL A 350 6.62 3.90 14.61
C VAL A 350 5.72 5.07 15.04
N TRP A 351 5.87 6.24 14.41
CA TRP A 351 5.02 7.39 14.73
C TRP A 351 3.55 7.12 14.38
N ILE A 352 3.26 6.45 13.26
CA ILE A 352 1.88 6.18 12.82
C ILE A 352 1.15 5.28 13.83
N THR A 353 1.79 4.23 14.34
CA THR A 353 1.16 3.33 15.34
C THR A 353 0.96 4.03 16.69
N GLN A 354 1.94 4.84 17.13
CA GLN A 354 1.80 5.67 18.31
C GLN A 354 0.66 6.69 18.16
N ARG A 355 0.55 7.32 16.99
CA ARG A 355 -0.53 8.26 16.68
C ARG A 355 -1.89 7.56 16.67
N ALA A 356 -1.99 6.37 16.10
CA ALA A 356 -3.22 5.57 16.15
C ALA A 356 -3.66 5.31 17.60
N ALA A 357 -2.73 4.96 18.49
CA ALA A 357 -3.03 4.77 19.91
C ALA A 357 -3.52 6.07 20.58
N LEU A 358 -2.87 7.20 20.30
CA LEU A 358 -3.26 8.51 20.83
C LEU A 358 -4.66 8.94 20.35
N ARG A 359 -5.04 8.57 19.12
CA ARG A 359 -6.37 8.86 18.55
C ARG A 359 -7.44 7.85 18.97
N GLY A 360 -7.12 6.89 19.85
CA GLY A 360 -8.06 5.90 20.35
C GLY A 360 -8.42 4.81 19.34
N HIS A 361 -7.56 4.55 18.36
CA HIS A 361 -7.74 3.42 17.44
C HIS A 361 -7.76 2.10 18.25
N PRO A 362 -8.74 1.20 18.03
CA PRO A 362 -8.91 0.01 18.87
C PRO A 362 -7.73 -0.97 18.78
N LEU A 363 -7.09 -1.02 17.61
CA LEU A 363 -5.96 -1.93 17.32
C LEU A 363 -4.77 -1.13 16.76
N PRO A 364 -4.12 -0.26 17.56
CA PRO A 364 -3.18 0.73 17.06
C PRO A 364 -1.89 0.12 16.51
N SER A 365 -1.47 -1.03 17.04
CA SER A 365 -0.34 -1.83 16.55
C SER A 365 -0.57 -2.42 15.16
N ALA A 366 -1.84 -2.66 14.80
CA ALA A 366 -2.24 -3.24 13.52
C ALA A 366 -2.41 -2.18 12.42
N PHE A 367 -2.63 -0.90 12.78
CA PHE A 367 -2.87 0.19 11.83
C PHE A 367 -1.72 0.37 10.83
N MET A 368 -0.48 0.03 11.19
CA MET A 368 0.67 0.00 10.30
C MET A 368 1.49 -1.28 10.51
N SER A 369 1.72 -2.04 9.43
CA SER A 369 2.54 -3.26 9.44
C SER A 369 4.03 -2.99 9.21
N SER A 370 4.84 -4.05 9.25
CA SER A 370 6.29 -4.02 9.03
C SER A 370 7.03 -3.15 10.05
N LYS A 371 6.54 -3.17 11.29
CA LYS A 371 7.11 -2.42 12.41
C LYS A 371 8.59 -2.81 12.63
N PRO A 372 9.49 -1.85 12.83
CA PRO A 372 10.86 -2.14 13.26
C PRO A 372 10.84 -2.92 14.59
N GLY A 373 11.58 -4.03 14.67
CA GLY A 373 11.57 -4.90 15.86
C GLY A 373 10.35 -5.83 15.88
N ALA A 374 9.20 -5.34 16.36
CA ALA A 374 7.98 -6.12 16.59
C ALA A 374 7.11 -6.34 15.34
N GLY A 375 7.75 -6.55 14.19
CA GLY A 375 7.12 -6.90 12.91
C GLY A 375 7.98 -7.86 12.11
N ILE A 376 7.53 -8.23 10.92
CA ILE A 376 8.30 -9.10 10.01
C ILE A 376 9.01 -8.21 8.99
N ASN A 377 10.35 -8.22 9.02
CA ASN A 377 11.15 -7.50 8.03
C ASN A 377 11.22 -8.33 6.74
N HIS A 378 10.59 -7.84 5.67
CA HIS A 378 10.50 -8.60 4.41
C HIS A 378 11.87 -8.85 3.78
N LYS A 379 12.82 -7.90 3.92
CA LYS A 379 14.18 -8.02 3.41
C LYS A 379 15.02 -9.00 4.21
N GLU A 380 14.88 -9.00 5.53
CA GLU A 380 15.59 -9.93 6.41
C GLU A 380 15.23 -11.39 6.09
N PHE A 381 13.93 -11.67 5.89
CA PHE A 381 13.43 -13.02 5.69
C PHE A 381 13.25 -13.41 4.21
N GLY A 382 13.41 -12.49 3.27
CA GLY A 382 13.21 -12.73 1.83
C GLY A 382 11.79 -13.10 1.46
N ILE A 383 10.79 -12.56 2.17
CA ILE A 383 9.37 -12.96 2.11
C ILE A 383 8.80 -12.97 0.69
N THR A 384 9.09 -11.94 -0.10
CA THR A 384 8.57 -11.83 -1.46
C THR A 384 9.26 -12.83 -2.40
N SER A 385 10.59 -12.94 -2.28
CA SER A 385 11.42 -13.82 -3.11
C SER A 385 11.14 -15.30 -2.84
N GLU A 386 10.79 -15.65 -1.61
CA GLU A 386 10.29 -16.99 -1.26
C GLU A 386 9.11 -17.43 -2.16
N GLY A 387 8.17 -16.52 -2.44
CA GLY A 387 7.08 -16.76 -3.38
C GLY A 387 7.56 -16.88 -4.83
N VAL A 388 8.38 -15.91 -5.27
CA VAL A 388 8.95 -15.88 -6.63
C VAL A 388 9.70 -17.18 -6.95
N THR A 389 10.54 -17.64 -6.04
CA THR A 389 11.29 -18.90 -6.17
C THR A 389 10.35 -20.12 -6.28
N VAL A 390 9.25 -20.18 -5.51
CA VAL A 390 8.29 -21.29 -5.62
C VAL A 390 7.58 -21.29 -6.99
N PHE A 391 7.16 -20.12 -7.48
CA PHE A 391 6.59 -20.03 -8.82
C PHE A 391 7.60 -20.38 -9.92
N LEU A 392 8.87 -20.00 -9.74
CA LEU A 392 9.97 -20.38 -10.64
C LEU A 392 10.18 -21.91 -10.65
N GLU A 393 10.26 -22.54 -9.48
CA GLU A 393 10.41 -24.01 -9.33
C GLU A 393 9.30 -24.74 -10.10
N GLU A 394 8.04 -24.40 -9.82
CA GLU A 394 6.90 -25.04 -10.49
C GLU A 394 6.90 -24.79 -12.00
N ALA A 395 7.26 -23.59 -12.44
CA ALA A 395 7.33 -23.26 -13.86
C ALA A 395 8.47 -23.98 -14.59
N LEU A 396 9.64 -24.16 -13.95
CA LEU A 396 10.73 -24.95 -14.50
C LEU A 396 10.31 -26.42 -14.69
N HIS A 397 9.61 -27.01 -13.70
CA HIS A 397 9.06 -28.36 -13.85
C HIS A 397 8.11 -28.47 -15.05
N GLN A 398 7.29 -27.45 -15.33
CA GLN A 398 6.43 -27.45 -16.52
C GLN A 398 7.19 -27.36 -17.84
N LEU A 399 8.40 -26.79 -17.82
CA LEU A 399 9.31 -26.77 -18.96
C LEU A 399 10.14 -28.06 -19.07
N GLY A 400 9.96 -29.02 -18.15
CA GLY A 400 10.73 -30.25 -18.09
C GLY A 400 12.12 -30.08 -17.51
N ILE A 401 12.38 -28.96 -16.81
CA ILE A 401 13.62 -28.69 -16.10
C ILE A 401 13.40 -29.03 -14.63
N ASP A 402 14.14 -30.00 -14.11
CA ASP A 402 14.19 -30.27 -12.67
C ASP A 402 15.31 -29.40 -12.06
N PRO A 403 15.00 -28.31 -11.33
CA PRO A 403 16.02 -27.42 -10.79
C PRO A 403 16.90 -28.06 -9.71
N ALA A 404 16.48 -29.19 -9.12
CA ALA A 404 17.32 -29.92 -8.16
C ALA A 404 18.42 -30.74 -8.84
N GLU A 405 18.17 -31.23 -10.05
CA GLU A 405 19.05 -32.19 -10.74
C GLU A 405 19.70 -31.62 -12.02
N GLN A 406 19.11 -30.58 -12.62
CA GLN A 406 19.50 -30.05 -13.92
C GLN A 406 19.89 -28.58 -13.84
N PRO A 407 20.98 -28.16 -14.51
CA PRO A 407 21.39 -26.77 -14.52
C PRO A 407 20.36 -25.90 -15.26
N PHE A 408 20.13 -24.69 -14.76
CA PHE A 408 19.25 -23.70 -15.38
C PHE A 408 19.83 -22.29 -15.25
N THR A 409 19.48 -21.43 -16.18
CA THR A 409 20.03 -20.09 -16.33
C THR A 409 19.00 -19.00 -16.00
N VAL A 410 19.44 -17.96 -15.29
CA VAL A 410 18.57 -16.87 -14.85
C VAL A 410 19.20 -15.52 -15.15
N LYS A 411 18.40 -14.56 -15.61
CA LYS A 411 18.75 -13.13 -15.62
C LYS A 411 17.79 -12.35 -14.73
N ILE A 412 18.28 -11.31 -14.07
CA ILE A 412 17.53 -10.57 -13.05
C ILE A 412 17.63 -9.07 -13.31
N THR A 413 16.53 -8.34 -13.15
CA THR A 413 16.59 -6.88 -12.93
C THR A 413 16.30 -6.57 -11.47
N GLY A 414 16.96 -5.54 -10.93
CA GLY A 414 17.09 -5.32 -9.50
C GLY A 414 18.42 -5.85 -8.99
N GLY A 415 19.07 -5.08 -8.10
CA GLY A 415 20.44 -5.34 -7.66
C GLY A 415 20.53 -6.30 -6.46
N PRO A 416 21.74 -6.80 -6.14
CA PRO A 416 21.99 -7.57 -4.92
C PRO A 416 21.66 -6.81 -3.63
N ASP A 417 21.67 -5.48 -3.67
CA ASP A 417 21.29 -4.58 -2.58
C ASP A 417 19.76 -4.43 -2.41
N GLY A 418 18.97 -4.86 -3.40
CA GLY A 418 17.52 -4.79 -3.39
C GLY A 418 16.85 -5.80 -2.45
N ASP A 419 15.61 -5.52 -2.05
CA ASP A 419 14.80 -6.41 -1.21
C ASP A 419 14.48 -7.73 -1.95
N VAL A 420 13.82 -7.63 -3.11
CA VAL A 420 13.35 -8.81 -3.87
C VAL A 420 14.52 -9.46 -4.63
N ALA A 421 15.25 -8.70 -5.45
CA ALA A 421 16.32 -9.24 -6.27
C ALA A 421 17.47 -9.82 -5.42
N GLY A 422 17.91 -9.11 -4.38
CA GLY A 422 18.95 -9.58 -3.46
C GLY A 422 18.58 -10.88 -2.77
N ASN A 423 17.35 -10.99 -2.24
CA ASN A 423 16.89 -12.23 -1.63
C ASN A 423 16.66 -13.34 -2.64
N GLU A 424 16.22 -13.04 -3.86
CA GLU A 424 16.09 -14.05 -4.92
C GLU A 424 17.46 -14.66 -5.25
N ILE A 425 18.49 -13.82 -5.41
CA ILE A 425 19.88 -14.25 -5.60
C ILE A 425 20.30 -15.17 -4.44
N ARG A 426 20.09 -14.73 -3.19
CA ARG A 426 20.44 -15.53 -2.00
C ARG A 426 19.71 -16.89 -2.00
N ILE A 427 18.41 -16.91 -2.26
CA ILE A 427 17.59 -18.11 -2.19
C ILE A 427 17.99 -19.09 -3.30
N LEU A 428 18.15 -18.62 -4.54
CA LEU A 428 18.60 -19.44 -5.66
C LEU A 428 19.95 -20.10 -5.37
N LEU A 429 20.94 -19.32 -4.90
CA LEU A 429 22.27 -19.82 -4.59
C LEU A 429 22.31 -20.72 -3.34
N THR A 430 21.32 -20.63 -2.46
CA THR A 430 21.22 -21.46 -1.25
C THR A 430 20.51 -22.78 -1.53
N ARG A 431 19.44 -22.76 -2.33
CA ARG A 431 18.64 -23.95 -2.65
C ARG A 431 19.22 -24.77 -3.78
N TYR A 432 19.83 -24.11 -4.75
CA TYR A 432 20.31 -24.70 -6.00
C TYR A 432 21.77 -24.33 -6.27
N PRO A 433 22.71 -24.56 -5.33
CA PRO A 433 24.10 -24.13 -5.46
C PRO A 433 24.79 -24.74 -6.70
N GLU A 434 24.45 -25.99 -7.03
CA GLU A 434 25.07 -26.73 -8.13
C GLU A 434 24.40 -26.50 -9.48
N THR A 435 23.12 -26.13 -9.50
CA THR A 435 22.28 -26.09 -10.71
C THR A 435 21.90 -24.68 -11.16
N ALA A 436 21.68 -23.74 -10.24
CA ALA A 436 21.35 -22.36 -10.62
C ALA A 436 22.57 -21.61 -11.17
N ARG A 437 22.39 -20.93 -12.31
CA ARG A 437 23.41 -20.08 -12.95
C ARG A 437 22.82 -18.72 -13.28
N ILE A 438 23.18 -17.70 -12.51
CA ILE A 438 22.77 -16.32 -12.79
C ILE A 438 23.73 -15.76 -13.84
N LEU A 439 23.25 -15.48 -15.05
CA LEU A 439 24.09 -15.02 -16.15
C LEU A 439 24.21 -13.49 -16.20
N GLY A 440 23.25 -12.76 -15.65
CA GLY A 440 23.30 -11.30 -15.66
C GLY A 440 22.33 -10.62 -14.72
N ILE A 441 22.75 -9.48 -14.20
CA ILE A 441 21.99 -8.64 -13.27
C ILE A 441 22.11 -7.19 -13.73
N ALA A 442 20.98 -6.48 -13.76
CA ALA A 442 20.91 -5.05 -14.06
C ALA A 442 20.17 -4.29 -12.95
N ASP A 443 20.74 -3.19 -12.47
CA ASP A 443 20.12 -2.32 -11.47
C ASP A 443 20.33 -0.82 -11.78
N GLY A 444 20.04 0.06 -10.82
CA GLY A 444 20.18 1.50 -11.00
C GLY A 444 21.63 1.98 -11.21
N SER A 445 22.61 1.18 -10.77
CA SER A 445 24.04 1.49 -10.84
C SER A 445 24.70 1.00 -12.13
N GLY A 446 24.18 -0.05 -12.76
CA GLY A 446 24.82 -0.65 -13.92
C GLY A 446 24.34 -2.04 -14.26
N VAL A 447 25.21 -2.80 -14.92
CA VAL A 447 24.96 -4.15 -15.39
C VAL A 447 26.20 -5.02 -15.23
N VAL A 448 26.01 -6.26 -14.80
CA VAL A 448 27.01 -7.32 -14.88
C VAL A 448 26.43 -8.49 -15.68
N GLU A 449 27.22 -9.05 -16.59
CA GLU A 449 26.85 -10.26 -17.32
C GLU A 449 28.07 -11.15 -17.56
N ASP A 450 27.89 -12.46 -17.43
CA ASP A 450 28.88 -13.48 -17.75
C ASP A 450 28.18 -14.72 -18.35
N PRO A 451 28.47 -15.08 -19.61
CA PRO A 451 27.89 -16.28 -20.24
C PRO A 451 28.21 -17.60 -19.53
N ARG A 452 29.24 -17.64 -18.66
CA ARG A 452 29.56 -18.83 -17.85
C ARG A 452 28.86 -18.84 -16.49
N GLY A 453 28.11 -17.79 -16.17
CA GLY A 453 27.51 -17.57 -14.86
C GLY A 453 28.38 -16.70 -13.96
N LEU A 454 27.72 -15.82 -13.21
CA LEU A 454 28.34 -14.94 -12.22
C LEU A 454 28.81 -15.74 -11.01
N ASN A 455 29.92 -15.32 -10.40
CA ASN A 455 30.49 -15.98 -9.23
C ASN A 455 29.54 -15.91 -8.00
N PRO A 456 29.10 -17.05 -7.43
CA PRO A 456 28.15 -17.07 -6.32
C PRO A 456 28.64 -16.36 -5.06
N ASP A 457 29.90 -16.56 -4.67
CA ASP A 457 30.45 -15.94 -3.45
C ASP A 457 30.47 -14.42 -3.55
N GLU A 458 30.80 -13.89 -4.73
CA GLU A 458 30.81 -12.46 -4.99
C GLU A 458 29.40 -11.86 -4.97
N LEU A 459 28.41 -12.57 -5.52
CA LEU A 459 27.01 -12.15 -5.43
C LEU A 459 26.51 -12.13 -3.98
N LEU A 460 26.85 -13.15 -3.19
CA LEU A 460 26.50 -13.20 -1.77
C LEU A 460 27.23 -12.14 -0.96
N ARG A 461 28.46 -11.76 -1.34
CA ARG A 461 29.18 -10.62 -0.74
C ARG A 461 28.42 -9.32 -0.99
N LEU A 462 28.07 -9.02 -2.24
CA LEU A 462 27.32 -7.81 -2.60
C LEU A 462 25.99 -7.73 -1.86
N PHE A 463 25.25 -8.85 -1.76
CA PHE A 463 24.02 -8.94 -0.97
C PHE A 463 24.25 -8.60 0.51
N LYS A 464 25.23 -9.25 1.17
CA LYS A 464 25.53 -9.07 2.60
C LYS A 464 25.99 -7.65 2.92
N GLU A 465 26.77 -7.04 2.03
CA GLU A 465 27.28 -5.68 2.17
C GLU A 465 26.30 -4.62 1.66
N ALA A 466 25.12 -5.03 1.15
CA ALA A 466 24.12 -4.16 0.54
C ALA A 466 24.70 -3.23 -0.54
N LEU A 467 25.54 -3.79 -1.43
CA LEU A 467 26.19 -3.07 -2.51
C LEU A 467 25.49 -3.32 -3.86
N PRO A 468 25.37 -2.29 -4.70
CA PRO A 468 24.76 -2.42 -6.01
C PRO A 468 25.69 -3.15 -6.99
N VAL A 469 25.16 -3.56 -8.14
CA VAL A 469 25.84 -4.45 -9.08
C VAL A 469 27.11 -3.86 -9.69
N ALA A 470 27.22 -2.54 -9.80
CA ALA A 470 28.42 -1.88 -10.30
C ALA A 470 29.66 -2.12 -9.41
N ASN A 471 29.47 -2.57 -8.16
CA ASN A 471 30.55 -2.94 -7.25
C ASN A 471 31.03 -4.39 -7.40
N PHE A 472 30.53 -5.13 -8.40
CA PHE A 472 30.99 -6.50 -8.68
C PHE A 472 32.48 -6.52 -9.01
N ASN A 473 33.24 -7.39 -8.34
CA ASN A 473 34.67 -7.54 -8.57
C ASN A 473 34.97 -8.11 -9.97
N PRO A 474 35.58 -7.34 -10.89
CA PRO A 474 35.83 -7.81 -12.25
C PRO A 474 36.77 -9.02 -12.32
N ALA A 475 37.62 -9.23 -11.31
CA ALA A 475 38.53 -10.39 -11.27
C ALA A 475 37.80 -11.73 -11.05
N LYS A 476 36.51 -11.70 -10.69
CA LYS A 476 35.64 -12.87 -10.52
C LYS A 476 34.86 -13.22 -11.79
N LEU A 477 34.99 -12.42 -12.86
CA LEU A 477 34.40 -12.69 -14.16
C LEU A 477 35.29 -13.62 -14.99
N SER A 478 34.65 -14.39 -15.86
CA SER A 478 35.33 -15.09 -16.94
C SER A 478 35.88 -14.10 -17.97
N SER A 479 36.68 -14.59 -18.92
CA SER A 479 37.19 -13.76 -20.02
C SER A 479 36.11 -13.19 -20.95
N ARG A 480 34.85 -13.66 -20.82
CA ARG A 480 33.69 -13.14 -21.57
C ARG A 480 32.74 -12.33 -20.70
N GLY A 481 32.97 -12.27 -19.40
CA GLY A 481 32.16 -11.48 -18.49
C GLY A 481 32.53 -10.00 -18.52
N LYS A 482 31.57 -9.15 -18.18
CA LYS A 482 31.79 -7.71 -18.01
C LYS A 482 30.89 -7.14 -16.92
N VAL A 483 31.40 -6.11 -16.25
CA VAL A 483 30.63 -5.21 -15.39
C VAL A 483 30.78 -3.79 -15.92
N VAL A 484 29.67 -3.09 -16.10
CA VAL A 484 29.63 -1.75 -16.69
C VAL A 484 28.71 -0.87 -15.85
N SER A 485 29.26 0.20 -15.29
CA SER A 485 28.48 1.23 -14.60
C SER A 485 27.69 2.08 -15.59
N VAL A 486 26.54 2.62 -15.18
CA VAL A 486 25.77 3.62 -15.96
C VAL A 486 26.56 4.89 -16.27
N ASP A 487 27.60 5.20 -15.49
CA ASP A 487 28.47 6.35 -15.71
C ASP A 487 29.47 6.14 -16.87
N GLN A 488 29.63 4.89 -17.32
CA GLN A 488 30.50 4.57 -18.44
C GLN A 488 29.74 4.75 -19.78
N PRO A 489 30.44 5.10 -20.88
CA PRO A 489 29.81 5.21 -22.21
C PRO A 489 29.05 3.93 -22.60
N GLY A 490 27.78 4.08 -22.98
CA GLY A 490 26.90 2.96 -23.33
C GLY A 490 26.39 2.13 -22.14
N GLY A 491 26.79 2.42 -20.91
CA GLY A 491 26.38 1.68 -19.72
C GLY A 491 24.88 1.70 -19.47
N VAL A 492 24.22 2.84 -19.71
CA VAL A 492 22.75 2.98 -19.62
C VAL A 492 22.05 2.09 -20.64
N GLU A 493 22.49 2.10 -21.89
CA GLU A 493 21.91 1.29 -22.98
C GLU A 493 22.10 -0.21 -22.72
N LEU A 494 23.29 -0.61 -22.28
CA LEU A 494 23.60 -2.00 -21.94
C LEU A 494 22.76 -2.50 -20.76
N ARG A 495 22.61 -1.67 -19.71
CA ARG A 495 21.76 -1.96 -18.56
C ARG A 495 20.29 -2.08 -18.95
N ASN A 496 19.80 -1.16 -19.77
CA ASN A 496 18.40 -1.16 -20.20
C ASN A 496 18.08 -2.32 -21.16
N SER A 497 19.04 -2.80 -21.94
CA SER A 497 18.85 -3.88 -22.92
C SER A 497 19.16 -5.29 -22.40
N LEU A 498 19.65 -5.45 -21.15
CA LEU A 498 20.03 -6.76 -20.60
C LEU A 498 18.93 -7.82 -20.76
N HIS A 499 17.70 -7.45 -20.44
CA HIS A 499 16.57 -8.39 -20.49
C HIS A 499 16.17 -8.76 -21.93
N ASN A 500 16.49 -7.92 -22.92
CA ASN A 500 16.24 -8.22 -24.33
C ASN A 500 17.33 -9.11 -24.93
N ARG A 501 18.59 -8.86 -24.55
CA ARG A 501 19.76 -9.37 -25.28
C ARG A 501 20.36 -10.64 -24.69
N LEU A 502 20.30 -10.81 -23.36
CA LEU A 502 20.88 -11.98 -22.69
C LEU A 502 19.87 -13.14 -22.72
N VAL A 503 20.26 -14.28 -23.31
CA VAL A 503 19.38 -15.46 -23.40
C VAL A 503 19.53 -16.32 -22.14
N THR A 504 18.41 -16.64 -21.50
CA THR A 504 18.35 -17.49 -20.29
C THR A 504 17.06 -18.29 -20.24
N ASP A 505 17.01 -19.37 -19.45
CA ASP A 505 15.78 -20.14 -19.23
C ASP A 505 14.68 -19.28 -18.58
N ALA A 506 15.07 -18.51 -17.56
CA ALA A 506 14.18 -17.63 -16.81
C ALA A 506 14.66 -16.17 -16.75
N PHE A 507 13.69 -15.26 -16.78
CA PHE A 507 13.84 -13.85 -16.45
C PHE A 507 13.04 -13.52 -15.20
N ILE A 508 13.70 -12.91 -14.21
CA ILE A 508 13.04 -12.45 -12.98
C ILE A 508 13.16 -10.92 -12.91
N PRO A 509 12.14 -10.17 -13.36
CA PRO A 509 12.11 -8.75 -13.10
C PRO A 509 11.78 -8.51 -11.62
N ALA A 510 12.80 -8.20 -10.82
CA ALA A 510 12.71 -7.96 -9.36
C ALA A 510 13.16 -6.54 -8.97
N GLY A 511 13.18 -5.64 -9.95
CA GLY A 511 13.52 -4.23 -9.86
C GLY A 511 13.41 -3.58 -11.24
N GLY A 512 13.24 -2.26 -11.29
CA GLY A 512 12.99 -1.53 -12.53
C GLY A 512 11.78 -0.60 -12.42
N ARG A 513 11.52 0.19 -13.47
CA ARG A 513 10.36 1.09 -13.50
C ARG A 513 9.12 0.34 -13.98
N PRO A 514 7.91 0.73 -13.55
CA PRO A 514 6.68 0.26 -14.18
C PRO A 514 6.72 0.47 -15.71
N ALA A 515 6.10 -0.44 -16.45
CA ALA A 515 6.04 -0.44 -17.92
C ALA A 515 7.42 -0.39 -18.61
N THR A 516 8.45 -1.01 -18.01
CA THR A 516 9.78 -1.16 -18.65
C THR A 516 9.66 -1.96 -19.95
N ILE A 517 8.86 -3.04 -19.97
CA ILE A 517 8.44 -3.71 -21.20
C ILE A 517 6.98 -3.36 -21.46
N ASN A 518 6.72 -2.67 -22.56
CA ASN A 518 5.44 -2.04 -22.87
C ASN A 518 4.94 -2.38 -24.28
N SER A 519 3.83 -1.76 -24.68
CA SER A 519 3.21 -1.97 -25.98
C SER A 519 4.09 -1.62 -27.17
N GLU A 520 5.10 -0.76 -26.98
CA GLU A 520 5.95 -0.24 -28.05
C GLU A 520 7.24 -1.06 -28.21
N ASN A 521 7.79 -1.59 -27.11
CA ASN A 521 9.11 -2.24 -27.12
C ASN A 521 9.11 -3.75 -26.84
N TRP A 522 7.95 -4.38 -26.56
CA TRP A 522 7.90 -5.82 -26.23
C TRP A 522 8.56 -6.72 -27.29
N ALA A 523 8.54 -6.31 -28.56
CA ALA A 523 9.14 -7.07 -29.65
C ALA A 523 10.67 -7.16 -29.55
N GLU A 524 11.33 -6.21 -28.87
CA GLU A 524 12.78 -6.26 -28.63
C GLU A 524 13.18 -7.42 -27.71
N PHE A 525 12.24 -7.96 -26.93
CA PHE A 525 12.48 -9.14 -26.11
C PHE A 525 12.54 -10.43 -26.94
N LEU A 526 12.13 -10.38 -28.22
CA LEU A 526 12.24 -11.50 -29.15
C LEU A 526 13.59 -11.51 -29.85
N LEU A 527 14.14 -12.69 -30.07
CA LEU A 527 15.41 -12.90 -30.75
C LEU A 527 15.26 -12.64 -32.26
N THR A 528 16.06 -11.71 -32.78
CA THR A 528 16.03 -11.29 -34.20
C THR A 528 16.94 -12.11 -35.11
N ASP A 529 17.93 -12.81 -34.54
CA ASP A 529 18.86 -13.64 -35.29
C ASP A 529 18.44 -15.12 -35.23
N ASP A 530 18.89 -15.89 -36.22
CA ASP A 530 18.85 -17.36 -36.21
C ASP A 530 19.85 -17.90 -35.16
N THR A 531 19.54 -17.62 -33.89
CA THR A 531 20.27 -18.16 -32.74
C THR A 531 20.04 -19.66 -32.66
N GLU A 532 20.87 -20.39 -31.92
CA GLU A 532 20.64 -21.83 -31.66
C GLU A 532 19.27 -22.11 -31.00
N TYR A 533 18.60 -21.07 -30.51
CA TYR A 533 17.29 -21.10 -29.88
C TYR A 533 16.13 -20.82 -30.85
N GLY A 534 16.39 -20.32 -32.06
CA GLY A 534 15.42 -20.03 -33.13
C GLY A 534 14.91 -18.59 -33.19
N GLU A 535 14.75 -18.06 -34.42
CA GLU A 535 14.23 -16.71 -34.70
C GLU A 535 12.81 -16.51 -34.14
N GLY A 536 12.54 -15.31 -33.61
CA GLY A 536 11.22 -14.92 -33.11
C GLY A 536 10.86 -15.46 -31.72
N ARG A 537 11.77 -16.21 -31.07
CA ARG A 537 11.56 -16.70 -29.70
C ARG A 537 11.90 -15.63 -28.65
N PRO A 538 11.22 -15.61 -27.50
CA PRO A 538 11.60 -14.76 -26.38
C PRO A 538 13.01 -15.06 -25.87
N SER A 539 13.76 -14.02 -25.50
CA SER A 539 15.09 -14.13 -24.89
C SER A 539 15.08 -14.89 -23.55
N SER A 540 13.92 -15.02 -22.91
CA SER A 540 13.67 -16.02 -21.87
C SER A 540 12.27 -16.61 -22.03
N ARG A 541 12.18 -17.94 -22.01
CA ARG A 541 10.89 -18.64 -22.14
C ARG A 541 10.01 -18.49 -20.90
N LEU A 542 10.62 -18.29 -19.74
CA LEU A 542 9.93 -18.06 -18.48
C LEU A 542 10.18 -16.65 -17.97
N ILE A 543 9.11 -15.97 -17.53
CA ILE A 543 9.16 -14.68 -16.83
C ILE A 543 8.40 -14.82 -15.52
N VAL A 544 9.04 -14.54 -14.39
CA VAL A 544 8.39 -14.56 -13.05
C VAL A 544 8.47 -13.16 -12.44
N GLU A 545 7.35 -12.44 -12.40
CA GLU A 545 7.35 -11.02 -12.03
C GLU A 545 7.49 -10.78 -10.52
N GLY A 546 8.72 -10.53 -10.06
CA GLY A 546 9.00 -10.10 -8.69
C GLY A 546 8.63 -8.64 -8.41
N ALA A 547 8.75 -7.77 -9.40
CA ALA A 547 8.39 -6.35 -9.35
C ALA A 547 6.96 -6.10 -9.84
N ASN A 548 6.34 -5.04 -9.32
CA ASN A 548 5.00 -4.65 -9.74
C ASN A 548 5.02 -3.96 -11.10
N LEU A 549 4.11 -4.35 -11.99
CA LEU A 549 3.83 -3.67 -13.25
C LEU A 549 5.05 -3.50 -14.17
N PHE A 550 6.06 -4.38 -14.09
CA PHE A 550 7.24 -4.31 -14.96
C PHE A 550 6.86 -4.46 -16.43
N LEU A 551 5.96 -5.41 -16.72
CA LEU A 551 5.33 -5.57 -18.03
C LEU A 551 3.95 -4.88 -18.08
N THR A 552 3.62 -4.27 -19.22
CA THR A 552 2.23 -3.86 -19.52
C THR A 552 1.38 -5.07 -19.94
N ASP A 553 0.05 -4.93 -19.90
CA ASP A 553 -0.85 -6.02 -20.31
C ASP A 553 -0.69 -6.39 -21.79
N VAL A 554 -0.47 -5.39 -22.66
CA VAL A 554 -0.20 -5.62 -24.10
C VAL A 554 1.10 -6.41 -24.28
N ALA A 555 2.16 -6.05 -23.56
CA ALA A 555 3.43 -6.77 -23.60
C ALA A 555 3.26 -8.23 -23.14
N ARG A 556 2.55 -8.47 -22.03
CA ARG A 556 2.26 -9.83 -21.54
C ARG A 556 1.53 -10.66 -22.59
N GLN A 557 0.47 -10.11 -23.19
CA GLN A 557 -0.32 -10.81 -24.20
C GLN A 557 0.53 -11.17 -25.42
N ASN A 558 1.31 -10.22 -25.95
CA ASN A 558 2.12 -10.46 -27.14
C ASN A 558 3.26 -11.43 -26.88
N LEU A 559 3.97 -11.31 -25.75
CA LEU A 559 5.04 -12.26 -25.39
C LEU A 559 4.49 -13.67 -25.15
N SER A 560 3.32 -13.81 -24.51
CA SER A 560 2.68 -15.12 -24.37
C SER A 560 2.29 -15.75 -25.71
N LYS A 561 1.84 -14.98 -26.70
CA LYS A 561 1.59 -15.49 -28.06
C LYS A 561 2.87 -16.01 -28.74
N HIS A 562 4.04 -15.50 -28.36
CA HIS A 562 5.34 -15.94 -28.85
C HIS A 562 5.97 -17.02 -27.95
N GLY A 563 5.20 -17.63 -27.05
CA GLY A 563 5.62 -18.79 -26.26
C GLY A 563 6.32 -18.46 -24.93
N ALA A 564 6.21 -17.21 -24.44
CA ALA A 564 6.65 -16.87 -23.09
C ALA A 564 5.60 -17.30 -22.05
N TYR A 565 6.01 -18.09 -21.07
CA TYR A 565 5.25 -18.35 -19.85
C TYR A 565 5.51 -17.22 -18.86
N ILE A 566 4.46 -16.47 -18.53
CA ILE A 566 4.59 -15.28 -17.68
C ILE A 566 3.76 -15.50 -16.42
N ILE A 567 4.42 -15.64 -15.28
CA ILE A 567 3.77 -15.62 -13.97
C ILE A 567 3.61 -14.17 -13.56
N LYS A 568 2.38 -13.69 -13.65
CA LYS A 568 2.03 -12.30 -13.39
C LYS A 568 2.32 -11.91 -11.93
N ASP A 569 2.71 -10.65 -11.72
CA ASP A 569 3.01 -10.07 -10.41
C ASP A 569 1.91 -10.29 -9.35
N SER A 570 0.63 -10.28 -9.73
CA SER A 570 -0.49 -10.57 -8.84
C SER A 570 -0.45 -11.97 -8.21
N SER A 571 0.30 -12.89 -8.79
CA SER A 571 0.57 -14.22 -8.25
C SER A 571 2.01 -14.29 -7.71
N ALA A 572 3.00 -14.01 -8.55
CA ALA A 572 4.42 -14.25 -8.27
C ALA A 572 4.94 -13.58 -6.98
N ASN A 573 4.52 -12.34 -6.71
CA ASN A 573 5.05 -11.57 -5.58
C ASN A 573 4.02 -11.36 -4.44
N LYS A 574 2.95 -12.17 -4.41
CA LYS A 574 1.87 -12.05 -3.41
C LYS A 574 2.32 -12.36 -1.98
N CYS A 575 3.41 -13.09 -1.77
CA CYS A 575 3.80 -13.54 -0.43
C CYS A 575 4.09 -12.39 0.54
N GLY A 576 4.61 -11.25 0.04
CA GLY A 576 4.75 -10.04 0.85
C GLY A 576 3.40 -9.54 1.37
N VAL A 577 2.34 -9.61 0.56
CA VAL A 577 1.02 -9.16 1.02
C VAL A 577 0.44 -10.09 2.08
N ILE A 578 0.61 -11.39 1.92
CA ILE A 578 0.10 -12.38 2.87
C ILE A 578 0.85 -12.31 4.21
N CYS A 579 2.16 -12.11 4.18
CA CYS A 579 2.99 -12.01 5.37
C CYS A 579 2.55 -10.88 6.31
N SER A 580 2.33 -9.67 5.78
CA SER A 580 1.89 -8.58 6.67
C SER A 580 0.43 -8.69 7.10
N SER A 581 -0.43 -9.45 6.41
CA SER A 581 -1.76 -9.82 6.95
C SER A 581 -1.63 -10.70 8.19
N PHE A 582 -0.70 -11.66 8.18
CA PHE A 582 -0.37 -12.43 9.39
C PHE A 582 0.24 -11.55 10.49
N GLU A 583 1.07 -10.55 10.16
CA GLU A 583 1.57 -9.59 11.14
C GLU A 583 0.43 -8.74 11.76
N VAL A 584 -0.51 -8.27 10.94
CA VAL A 584 -1.71 -7.55 11.39
C VAL A 584 -2.49 -8.41 12.37
N LEU A 585 -2.77 -9.67 12.01
CA LEU A 585 -3.48 -10.62 12.87
C LEU A 585 -2.74 -10.94 14.17
N ALA A 586 -1.42 -11.14 14.12
CA ALA A 586 -0.60 -11.32 15.32
C ALA A 586 -0.63 -10.08 16.21
N SER A 587 -0.64 -8.88 15.62
CA SER A 587 -0.71 -7.60 16.35
C SER A 587 -2.06 -7.38 17.04
N MET A 588 -3.13 -8.08 16.60
CA MET A 588 -4.44 -8.08 17.26
C MET A 588 -4.51 -9.02 18.47
N LEU A 589 -3.70 -10.09 18.46
CA LEU A 589 -3.78 -11.17 19.45
C LEU A 589 -2.69 -11.08 20.51
N LEU A 590 -1.52 -10.57 20.17
CA LEU A 590 -0.33 -10.57 21.00
C LEU A 590 0.10 -9.15 21.36
N THR A 591 0.56 -9.00 22.59
CA THR A 591 1.38 -7.85 22.97
C THR A 591 2.74 -7.91 22.26
N GLU A 592 3.42 -6.77 22.17
CA GLU A 592 4.76 -6.70 21.58
C GLU A 592 5.76 -7.66 22.25
N ALA A 593 5.72 -7.78 23.58
CA ALA A 593 6.60 -8.68 24.32
C ALA A 593 6.32 -10.16 24.03
N GLU A 594 5.06 -10.55 23.94
CA GLU A 594 4.67 -11.92 23.56
C GLU A 594 5.08 -12.22 22.12
N PHE A 595 4.82 -11.29 21.18
CA PHE A 595 5.23 -11.46 19.79
C PHE A 595 6.73 -11.67 19.66
N LEU A 596 7.55 -10.83 20.33
CA LEU A 596 9.01 -10.97 20.29
C LEU A 596 9.48 -12.31 20.85
N THR A 597 8.81 -12.85 21.88
CA THR A 597 9.13 -14.15 22.48
C THR A 597 8.93 -15.29 21.49
N HIS A 598 7.89 -15.22 20.66
CA HIS A 598 7.51 -16.28 19.72
C HIS A 598 7.89 -15.99 18.26
N LYS A 599 8.53 -14.84 17.98
CA LYS A 599 8.75 -14.32 16.63
C LYS A 599 9.42 -15.32 15.69
N ALA A 600 10.45 -16.02 16.15
CA ALA A 600 11.21 -16.95 15.30
C ALA A 600 10.31 -18.08 14.76
N ILE A 601 9.58 -18.75 15.66
CA ILE A 601 8.65 -19.85 15.31
C ILE A 601 7.50 -19.31 14.46
N PHE A 602 6.96 -18.14 14.82
CA PHE A 602 5.89 -17.50 14.06
C PHE A 602 6.30 -17.21 12.61
N VAL A 603 7.48 -16.61 12.41
CA VAL A 603 7.98 -16.28 11.07
C VAL A 603 8.24 -17.54 10.24
N GLU A 604 8.80 -18.59 10.84
CA GLU A 604 9.01 -19.88 10.18
C GLU A 604 7.68 -20.49 9.67
N GLN A 605 6.67 -20.56 10.55
CA GLN A 605 5.33 -21.07 10.20
C GLN A 605 4.64 -20.21 9.13
N VAL A 606 4.82 -18.88 9.19
CA VAL A 606 4.32 -17.98 8.15
C VAL A 606 4.99 -18.29 6.81
N ILE A 607 6.32 -18.42 6.76
CA ILE A 607 7.05 -18.72 5.51
C ILE A 607 6.59 -20.06 4.91
N GLU A 608 6.38 -21.09 5.72
CA GLU A 608 5.84 -22.37 5.25
C GLU A 608 4.44 -22.21 4.63
N ARG A 609 3.57 -21.44 5.27
CA ARG A 609 2.24 -21.12 4.75
C ARG A 609 2.32 -20.35 3.42
N LEU A 610 3.24 -19.38 3.31
CA LEU A 610 3.48 -18.61 2.09
C LEU A 610 3.89 -19.52 0.92
N ARG A 611 4.85 -20.42 1.16
CA ARG A 611 5.32 -21.39 0.14
C ARG A 611 4.18 -22.30 -0.31
N THR A 612 3.36 -22.78 0.63
CA THR A 612 2.20 -23.62 0.33
C THR A 612 1.21 -22.88 -0.58
N LEU A 613 0.83 -21.65 -0.22
CA LEU A 613 -0.12 -20.84 -1.00
C LEU A 613 0.43 -20.43 -2.38
N ALA A 614 1.74 -20.23 -2.51
CA ALA A 614 2.38 -19.98 -3.80
C ALA A 614 2.35 -21.23 -4.68
N ARG A 615 2.70 -22.40 -4.12
CA ARG A 615 2.74 -23.67 -4.84
C ARG A 615 1.37 -24.08 -5.38
N VAL A 616 0.33 -24.09 -4.53
CA VAL A 616 -1.02 -24.51 -4.96
C VAL A 616 -1.60 -23.57 -6.03
N GLU A 617 -1.28 -22.26 -5.98
CA GLU A 617 -1.65 -21.33 -7.04
C GLU A 617 -0.90 -21.62 -8.34
N ALA A 618 0.43 -21.82 -8.27
CA ALA A 618 1.23 -22.17 -9.44
C ALA A 618 0.71 -23.44 -10.13
N GLU A 619 0.48 -24.50 -9.35
CA GLU A 619 -0.08 -25.77 -9.82
C GLU A 619 -1.44 -25.57 -10.50
N LEU A 620 -2.34 -24.80 -9.88
CA LEU A 620 -3.64 -24.48 -10.48
C LEU A 620 -3.48 -23.73 -11.81
N LEU A 621 -2.66 -22.67 -11.85
CA LEU A 621 -2.49 -21.85 -13.06
C LEU A 621 -1.99 -22.69 -14.23
N PHE A 622 -1.00 -23.55 -14.00
CA PHE A 622 -0.49 -24.43 -15.05
C PHE A 622 -1.47 -25.54 -15.42
N ARG A 623 -2.22 -26.10 -14.46
CA ARG A 623 -3.28 -27.07 -14.73
C ARG A 623 -4.37 -26.47 -15.61
N GLU A 624 -4.81 -25.25 -15.32
CA GLU A 624 -5.82 -24.54 -16.11
C GLU A 624 -5.28 -24.15 -17.49
N HIS A 625 -4.02 -23.69 -17.58
CA HIS A 625 -3.39 -23.40 -18.87
C HIS A 625 -3.27 -24.65 -19.76
N LYS A 626 -2.95 -25.82 -19.19
CA LYS A 626 -2.95 -27.09 -19.93
C LYS A 626 -4.34 -27.46 -20.46
N ARG A 627 -5.40 -27.18 -19.70
CA ARG A 627 -6.79 -27.39 -20.12
C ARG A 627 -7.25 -26.38 -21.17
N ARG A 628 -6.77 -25.14 -21.07
CA ARG A 628 -7.14 -23.98 -21.89
C ARG A 628 -5.88 -23.29 -22.43
N PRO A 629 -5.20 -23.90 -23.41
CA PRO A 629 -3.97 -23.34 -23.97
C PRO A 629 -4.20 -22.03 -24.74
N ASP A 630 -5.45 -21.71 -25.07
CA ASP A 630 -5.87 -20.43 -25.64
C ASP A 630 -5.73 -19.25 -24.66
N LEU A 631 -5.68 -19.53 -23.36
CA LEU A 631 -5.57 -18.52 -22.31
C LEU A 631 -4.14 -18.44 -21.79
N SER A 632 -3.56 -17.25 -21.78
CA SER A 632 -2.24 -17.03 -21.19
C SER A 632 -2.28 -17.11 -19.65
N LEU A 633 -1.17 -17.48 -19.02
CA LEU A 633 -1.02 -17.49 -17.56
C LEU A 633 -1.35 -16.14 -16.89
N PRO A 634 -0.97 -14.98 -17.45
CA PRO A 634 -1.42 -13.68 -16.92
C PRO A 634 -2.93 -13.51 -16.91
N THR A 635 -3.61 -13.98 -17.96
CA THR A 635 -5.08 -13.94 -18.06
C THR A 635 -5.71 -14.82 -16.98
N LEU A 636 -5.17 -16.03 -16.81
CA LEU A 636 -5.62 -16.97 -15.78
C LEU A 636 -5.37 -16.44 -14.36
N SER A 637 -4.23 -15.79 -14.10
CA SER A 637 -3.93 -15.16 -12.80
C SER A 637 -4.96 -14.09 -12.41
N VAL A 638 -5.38 -13.25 -13.37
CA VAL A 638 -6.43 -12.24 -13.13
C VAL A 638 -7.79 -12.91 -12.90
N ARG A 639 -8.17 -13.89 -13.72
CA ARG A 639 -9.44 -14.63 -13.56
C ARG A 639 -9.51 -15.36 -12.23
N LEU A 640 -8.45 -16.08 -11.86
CA LEU A 640 -8.30 -16.74 -10.56
C LEU A 640 -8.56 -15.76 -9.42
N SER A 641 -7.89 -14.61 -9.45
CA SER A 641 -8.02 -13.59 -8.41
C SER A 641 -9.46 -13.11 -8.31
N LYS A 642 -10.12 -12.82 -9.43
CA LYS A 642 -11.54 -12.39 -9.46
C LYS A 642 -12.49 -13.45 -8.90
N VAL A 643 -12.30 -14.71 -9.27
CA VAL A 643 -13.11 -15.82 -8.76
C VAL A 643 -12.94 -16.00 -7.25
N MET A 644 -11.70 -15.96 -6.76
CA MET A 644 -11.43 -16.07 -5.32
C MET A 644 -12.06 -14.93 -4.54
N LEU A 645 -11.92 -13.69 -5.02
CA LEU A 645 -12.48 -12.51 -4.37
C LEU A 645 -14.01 -12.55 -4.36
N ARG A 646 -14.64 -12.84 -5.50
CA ARG A 646 -16.10 -12.98 -5.62
C ARG A 646 -16.63 -14.11 -4.73
N THR A 647 -15.94 -15.25 -4.70
CA THR A 647 -16.32 -16.38 -3.85
C THR A 647 -16.20 -16.01 -2.38
N ALA A 648 -15.11 -15.34 -1.98
CA ALA A 648 -14.94 -14.90 -0.59
C ALA A 648 -16.00 -13.87 -0.19
N GLU A 649 -16.36 -12.93 -1.07
CA GLU A 649 -17.42 -11.96 -0.81
C GLU A 649 -18.79 -12.63 -0.60
N ALA A 650 -19.15 -13.56 -1.49
CA ALA A 650 -20.37 -14.36 -1.34
C ALA A 650 -20.38 -15.16 -0.01
N VAL A 651 -19.24 -15.71 0.42
CA VAL A 651 -19.14 -16.38 1.73
C VAL A 651 -19.29 -15.39 2.87
N ALA A 652 -18.63 -14.23 2.79
CA ALA A 652 -18.62 -13.24 3.86
C ALA A 652 -20.03 -12.68 4.13
N GLU A 653 -20.83 -12.43 3.08
CA GLU A 653 -22.22 -11.99 3.20
C GLU A 653 -23.12 -13.05 3.85
N ALA A 654 -22.82 -14.34 3.63
CA ALA A 654 -23.55 -15.46 4.21
C ALA A 654 -23.03 -15.88 5.60
N SER A 655 -21.85 -15.39 6.03
CA SER A 655 -21.15 -15.91 7.20
C SER A 655 -21.67 -15.30 8.50
N VAL A 656 -21.91 -16.17 9.48
CA VAL A 656 -22.08 -15.78 10.90
C VAL A 656 -20.74 -15.63 11.61
N ASP A 657 -20.76 -15.26 12.90
CA ASP A 657 -19.57 -15.25 13.76
C ASP A 657 -18.93 -16.66 13.82
N PRO A 658 -17.67 -16.82 13.35
CA PRO A 658 -16.97 -18.11 13.37
C PRO A 658 -16.71 -18.71 14.75
N LEU A 659 -16.77 -17.91 15.82
CA LEU A 659 -16.59 -18.40 17.18
C LEU A 659 -17.92 -18.80 17.85
N SER A 660 -19.05 -18.60 17.17
CA SER A 660 -20.35 -19.07 17.64
C SER A 660 -20.49 -20.59 17.45
N GLU A 661 -21.29 -21.23 18.30
CA GLU A 661 -21.62 -22.66 18.18
C GLU A 661 -22.69 -22.94 17.10
N GLU A 662 -23.28 -21.89 16.52
CA GLU A 662 -24.45 -21.97 15.65
C GLU A 662 -24.14 -22.68 14.31
N HIS A 663 -22.90 -22.59 13.84
CA HIS A 663 -22.44 -23.22 12.60
C HIS A 663 -21.17 -24.03 12.86
N GLY A 664 -21.36 -25.34 13.10
CA GLY A 664 -20.25 -26.29 13.29
C GLY A 664 -19.21 -26.22 12.16
N GLY A 665 -17.93 -26.23 12.52
CA GLY A 665 -16.80 -26.22 11.58
C GLY A 665 -16.28 -24.83 11.17
N THR A 666 -16.99 -23.72 11.44
CA THR A 666 -16.49 -22.36 11.12
C THR A 666 -15.29 -21.97 11.98
N ARG A 667 -15.35 -22.25 13.28
CA ARG A 667 -14.23 -22.08 14.22
C ARG A 667 -12.99 -22.82 13.76
N ASP A 668 -13.17 -24.01 13.25
CA ASP A 668 -12.09 -24.85 12.78
C ASP A 668 -11.41 -24.29 11.53
N VAL A 669 -12.18 -23.76 10.59
CA VAL A 669 -11.63 -23.07 9.40
C VAL A 669 -10.81 -21.87 9.85
N PHE A 670 -11.35 -21.07 10.78
CA PHE A 670 -10.65 -19.94 11.37
C PHE A 670 -9.34 -20.37 12.03
N GLU A 671 -9.36 -21.39 12.89
CA GLU A 671 -8.17 -21.89 13.58
C GLU A 671 -7.13 -22.48 12.61
N SER A 672 -7.56 -23.14 11.53
CA SER A 672 -6.67 -23.69 10.50
C SER A 672 -5.99 -22.64 9.63
N TYR A 673 -6.55 -21.43 9.58
CA TYR A 673 -5.93 -20.30 8.88
C TYR A 673 -4.73 -19.74 9.65
N LEU A 674 -4.77 -19.81 10.98
CA LEU A 674 -3.74 -19.24 11.86
C LEU A 674 -2.45 -20.06 11.83
N PRO A 675 -1.27 -19.40 11.92
CA PRO A 675 -0.03 -20.09 12.29
C PRO A 675 -0.23 -20.85 13.62
N PRO A 676 0.18 -22.13 13.71
CA PRO A 676 -0.07 -22.97 14.88
C PRO A 676 0.32 -22.32 16.22
N ILE A 677 1.41 -21.54 16.25
CA ILE A 677 1.85 -20.86 17.46
C ILE A 677 0.80 -19.87 18.00
N LEU A 678 0.05 -19.17 17.13
CA LEU A 678 -0.98 -18.23 17.58
C LEU A 678 -2.15 -18.95 18.24
N LYS A 679 -2.48 -20.15 17.78
CA LYS A 679 -3.50 -20.99 18.41
C LYS A 679 -3.07 -21.43 19.81
N GLU A 680 -1.81 -21.80 19.97
CA GLU A 680 -1.24 -22.20 21.26
C GLU A 680 -1.21 -21.05 22.26
N VAL A 681 -0.75 -19.87 21.85
CA VAL A 681 -0.49 -18.75 22.80
C VAL A 681 -1.66 -17.79 22.98
N ALA A 682 -2.62 -17.75 22.05
CA ALA A 682 -3.70 -16.75 22.03
C ALA A 682 -5.09 -17.32 21.71
N GLY A 683 -5.29 -18.64 21.83
CA GLY A 683 -6.57 -19.29 21.53
C GLY A 683 -7.76 -18.78 22.35
N ASP A 684 -7.51 -18.28 23.55
CA ASP A 684 -8.50 -17.64 24.43
C ASP A 684 -8.85 -16.19 24.01
N ARG A 685 -8.00 -15.56 23.19
CA ARG A 685 -8.09 -14.15 22.77
C ARG A 685 -8.68 -13.95 21.38
N PHE A 686 -9.13 -15.01 20.70
CA PHE A 686 -9.69 -14.87 19.34
C PHE A 686 -10.88 -13.90 19.25
N HIS A 687 -11.63 -13.70 20.34
CA HIS A 687 -12.71 -12.72 20.42
C HIS A 687 -12.24 -11.25 20.31
N GLN A 688 -10.94 -10.97 20.47
CA GLN A 688 -10.34 -9.65 20.28
C GLN A 688 -10.21 -9.28 18.80
N VAL A 689 -10.21 -10.27 17.91
CA VAL A 689 -10.23 -10.04 16.47
C VAL A 689 -11.63 -9.54 16.08
N PRO A 690 -11.76 -8.39 15.39
CA PRO A 690 -13.07 -7.85 15.00
C PRO A 690 -13.93 -8.88 14.27
N LEU A 691 -15.24 -8.88 14.52
CA LEU A 691 -16.18 -9.85 13.95
C LEU A 691 -16.04 -9.94 12.42
N ASP A 692 -16.08 -8.80 11.74
CA ASP A 692 -15.97 -8.71 10.28
C ASP A 692 -14.65 -9.30 9.77
N TYR A 693 -13.57 -9.14 10.54
CA TYR A 693 -12.27 -9.71 10.21
C TYR A 693 -12.27 -11.24 10.38
N ARG A 694 -12.91 -11.76 11.44
CA ARG A 694 -13.08 -13.21 11.66
C ARG A 694 -13.91 -13.84 10.55
N GLN A 695 -15.03 -13.24 10.18
CA GLN A 695 -15.88 -13.69 9.07
C GLN A 695 -15.09 -13.72 7.76
N ARG A 696 -14.31 -12.68 7.48
CA ARG A 696 -13.45 -12.62 6.29
C ARG A 696 -12.34 -13.65 6.26
N ILE A 697 -11.77 -14.03 7.41
CA ILE A 697 -10.79 -15.14 7.49
C ILE A 697 -11.43 -16.45 7.05
N VAL A 698 -12.63 -16.76 7.55
CA VAL A 698 -13.35 -17.97 7.14
C VAL A 698 -13.67 -17.93 5.66
N ALA A 699 -14.17 -16.80 5.19
CA ALA A 699 -14.51 -16.58 3.79
C ALA A 699 -13.33 -16.77 2.83
N CYS A 700 -12.19 -16.11 3.09
CA CYS A 700 -11.02 -16.23 2.23
C CYS A 700 -10.40 -17.63 2.30
N SER A 701 -10.42 -18.29 3.47
CA SER A 701 -9.89 -19.63 3.66
C SER A 701 -10.72 -20.69 2.91
N LEU A 702 -12.05 -20.63 3.03
CA LEU A 702 -12.96 -21.51 2.27
C LEU A 702 -12.85 -21.25 0.77
N SER A 703 -12.90 -19.98 0.35
CA SER A 703 -12.73 -19.59 -1.05
C SER A 703 -11.44 -20.14 -1.64
N SER A 704 -10.30 -19.93 -0.97
CA SER A 704 -9.00 -20.44 -1.40
C SER A 704 -9.01 -21.96 -1.57
N LYS A 705 -9.52 -22.69 -0.56
CA LYS A 705 -9.61 -24.17 -0.63
C LYS A 705 -10.48 -24.65 -1.80
N ILE A 706 -11.66 -24.05 -1.98
CA ILE A 706 -12.61 -24.44 -3.03
C ILE A 706 -12.01 -24.13 -4.41
N VAL A 707 -11.50 -22.93 -4.62
CA VAL A 707 -11.00 -22.49 -5.94
C VAL A 707 -9.74 -23.25 -6.35
N TYR A 708 -8.77 -23.44 -5.45
CA TYR A 708 -7.58 -24.24 -5.76
C TYR A 708 -7.91 -25.70 -6.09
N ARG A 709 -9.02 -26.22 -5.56
CA ARG A 709 -9.45 -27.60 -5.78
C ARG A 709 -10.31 -27.78 -7.03
N GLU A 710 -11.39 -27.01 -7.16
CA GLU A 710 -12.35 -27.14 -8.27
C GLU A 710 -11.85 -26.51 -9.56
N GLY A 711 -11.01 -25.47 -9.45
CA GLY A 711 -10.53 -24.67 -10.57
C GLY A 711 -11.42 -23.47 -10.87
N ILE A 712 -11.02 -22.71 -11.89
CA ILE A 712 -11.54 -21.36 -12.15
C ILE A 712 -12.87 -21.46 -12.90
N THR A 713 -12.91 -22.22 -14.00
CA THR A 713 -14.01 -22.23 -14.97
C THR A 713 -15.36 -22.61 -14.33
N TYR A 714 -15.39 -23.64 -13.48
CA TYR A 714 -16.62 -24.12 -12.85
C TYR A 714 -17.27 -23.03 -11.99
N LEU A 715 -16.48 -22.30 -11.20
CA LEU A 715 -16.97 -21.33 -10.23
C LEU A 715 -17.34 -19.99 -10.90
N GLU A 716 -16.72 -19.64 -12.03
CA GLU A 716 -17.09 -18.44 -12.79
C GLU A 716 -18.53 -18.50 -13.27
N ASP A 717 -18.97 -19.66 -13.76
CA ASP A 717 -20.27 -19.86 -14.39
C ASP A 717 -21.42 -20.05 -13.39
N LEU A 718 -21.12 -20.33 -12.11
CA LEU A 718 -22.16 -20.46 -11.07
C LEU A 718 -22.78 -19.09 -10.76
N PRO A 719 -24.09 -18.98 -10.53
CA PRO A 719 -24.69 -17.78 -9.94
C PRO A 719 -24.31 -17.64 -8.46
N ASN A 720 -24.39 -16.43 -7.91
CA ASN A 720 -23.96 -16.15 -6.52
C ASN A 720 -24.73 -16.99 -5.49
N GLU A 721 -26.02 -17.24 -5.70
CA GLU A 721 -26.85 -18.04 -4.80
C GLU A 721 -26.35 -19.50 -4.73
N ALA A 722 -26.03 -20.09 -5.88
CA ALA A 722 -25.47 -21.45 -5.95
C ALA A 722 -24.05 -21.53 -5.37
N LEU A 723 -23.28 -20.45 -5.48
CA LEU A 723 -21.95 -20.34 -4.89
C LEU A 723 -22.03 -20.35 -3.36
N CYS A 724 -22.98 -19.62 -2.77
CA CYS A 724 -23.24 -19.66 -1.33
C CYS A 724 -23.64 -21.07 -0.87
N GLU A 725 -24.55 -21.73 -1.59
CA GLU A 725 -25.01 -23.08 -1.25
C GLU A 725 -23.88 -24.13 -1.34
N LEU A 726 -23.03 -24.00 -2.36
CA LEU A 726 -21.82 -24.80 -2.51
C LEU A 726 -20.87 -24.62 -1.32
N VAL A 727 -20.61 -23.37 -0.93
CA VAL A 727 -19.73 -23.03 0.20
C VAL A 727 -20.24 -23.64 1.51
N LEU A 728 -21.53 -23.49 1.83
CA LEU A 728 -22.14 -24.08 3.02
C LEU A 728 -22.06 -25.61 3.01
N THR A 729 -22.17 -26.21 1.82
CA THR A 729 -22.03 -27.66 1.66
C THR A 729 -20.58 -28.11 1.84
N TYR A 730 -19.59 -27.36 1.34
CA TYR A 730 -18.18 -27.61 1.61
C TYR A 730 -17.85 -27.49 3.09
N LEU A 731 -18.37 -26.48 3.78
CA LEU A 731 -18.16 -26.30 5.22
C LEU A 731 -18.65 -27.51 6.02
N ARG A 732 -19.86 -28.00 5.75
CA ARG A 732 -20.39 -29.24 6.35
C ARG A 732 -19.54 -30.46 5.99
N GLY A 733 -19.13 -30.57 4.73
CA GLY A 733 -18.29 -31.66 4.24
C GLY A 733 -16.93 -31.71 4.92
N GLU A 734 -16.30 -30.57 5.17
CA GLU A 734 -15.01 -30.49 5.88
C GLU A 734 -15.11 -30.99 7.33
N SER A 735 -16.24 -30.76 8.02
CA SER A 735 -16.48 -31.32 9.35
C SER A 735 -16.49 -32.85 9.30
N VAL A 736 -17.28 -33.42 8.39
CA VAL A 736 -17.41 -34.88 8.23
C VAL A 736 -16.09 -35.53 7.82
N VAL A 737 -15.37 -34.95 6.87
CA VAL A 737 -14.07 -35.46 6.43
C VAL A 737 -13.08 -35.53 7.57
N ARG A 738 -13.11 -34.56 8.47
CA ARG A 738 -12.21 -34.53 9.61
C ARG A 738 -12.53 -35.61 10.63
N GLU A 739 -13.80 -35.79 10.96
CA GLU A 739 -14.23 -36.89 11.83
C GLU A 739 -13.74 -38.23 11.26
N LEU A 740 -13.91 -38.44 9.95
CA LEU A 740 -13.37 -39.61 9.26
C LEU A 740 -11.84 -39.70 9.33
N ILE A 741 -11.12 -38.59 9.19
CA ILE A 741 -9.65 -38.57 9.32
C ILE A 741 -9.23 -38.98 10.73
N GLU A 742 -9.87 -38.46 11.78
CA GLU A 742 -9.55 -38.83 13.17
C GLU A 742 -9.88 -40.29 13.46
N GLU A 743 -10.99 -40.81 12.92
CA GLU A 743 -11.30 -42.25 12.97
C GLU A 743 -10.21 -43.09 12.26
N VAL A 744 -9.75 -42.66 11.08
CA VAL A 744 -8.69 -43.34 10.34
C VAL A 744 -7.35 -43.26 11.07
N LYS A 745 -7.00 -42.12 11.68
CA LYS A 745 -5.80 -41.97 12.52
C LYS A 745 -5.84 -42.88 13.74
N GLY A 746 -7.01 -43.01 14.37
CA GLY A 746 -7.24 -43.90 15.51
C GLY A 746 -7.33 -45.40 15.12
N SER A 747 -7.37 -45.72 13.83
CA SER A 747 -7.48 -47.09 13.34
C SER A 747 -6.14 -47.83 13.28
N ALA A 748 -6.17 -49.16 13.36
CA ALA A 748 -5.00 -50.01 13.15
C ALA A 748 -4.71 -50.31 11.66
N LEU A 749 -5.22 -49.49 10.74
CA LEU A 749 -5.05 -49.71 9.29
C LEU A 749 -3.62 -49.39 8.86
N SER A 750 -2.96 -50.33 8.20
CA SER A 750 -1.63 -50.13 7.61
C SER A 750 -1.59 -49.09 6.48
N SER A 751 -2.75 -48.68 5.97
CA SER A 751 -2.92 -47.68 4.91
C SER A 751 -3.55 -46.38 5.40
N SER A 752 -3.57 -46.13 6.72
CA SER A 752 -4.17 -44.93 7.34
C SER A 752 -3.67 -43.65 6.68
N ASP A 753 -2.35 -43.47 6.50
CA ASP A 753 -1.77 -42.27 5.88
C ASP A 753 -2.25 -42.04 4.44
N LYS A 754 -2.41 -43.11 3.65
CA LYS A 754 -2.93 -43.01 2.27
C LYS A 754 -4.40 -42.62 2.25
N LEU A 755 -5.20 -43.19 3.16
CA LEU A 755 -6.62 -42.88 3.29
C LEU A 755 -6.84 -41.44 3.75
N ILE A 756 -6.06 -40.96 4.73
CA ILE A 756 -6.09 -39.58 5.19
C ILE A 756 -5.84 -38.63 4.02
N ARG A 757 -4.78 -38.87 3.22
CA ARG A 757 -4.51 -38.03 2.03
C ARG A 757 -5.65 -38.04 1.02
N LEU A 758 -6.30 -39.19 0.80
CA LEU A 758 -7.46 -39.27 -0.10
C LEU A 758 -8.66 -38.50 0.45
N LEU A 759 -8.91 -38.57 1.76
CA LEU A 759 -9.97 -37.82 2.44
C LEU A 759 -9.71 -36.31 2.39
N GLU A 760 -8.49 -35.87 2.71
CA GLU A 760 -8.06 -34.47 2.59
C GLU A 760 -8.21 -33.95 1.16
N TYR A 761 -7.82 -34.76 0.16
CA TYR A 761 -7.84 -34.34 -1.24
C TYR A 761 -9.23 -34.45 -1.90
N GLY A 762 -10.05 -35.43 -1.52
CA GLY A 762 -11.25 -35.86 -2.23
C GLY A 762 -12.56 -35.78 -1.43
N GLY A 763 -12.49 -35.82 -0.10
CA GLY A 763 -13.64 -36.01 0.78
C GLY A 763 -14.70 -34.93 0.66
N ALA A 764 -14.38 -33.66 0.99
CA ALA A 764 -15.40 -32.61 1.09
C ALA A 764 -16.06 -32.32 -0.27
N ARG A 765 -15.27 -32.37 -1.34
CA ARG A 765 -15.78 -32.32 -2.72
C ARG A 765 -16.75 -33.45 -3.02
N THR A 766 -16.38 -34.69 -2.69
CA THR A 766 -17.22 -35.85 -2.96
C THR A 766 -18.53 -35.75 -2.20
N LEU A 767 -18.47 -35.35 -0.93
CA LEU A 767 -19.66 -35.12 -0.11
C LEU A 767 -20.56 -34.02 -0.69
N ALA A 768 -19.96 -32.91 -1.15
CA ALA A 768 -20.69 -31.77 -1.67
C ALA A 768 -21.36 -32.05 -3.03
N HIS A 769 -20.64 -32.66 -3.98
CA HIS A 769 -21.16 -32.92 -5.32
C HIS A 769 -22.15 -34.09 -5.39
N ASN A 770 -22.11 -35.02 -4.44
CA ASN A 770 -23.01 -36.18 -4.43
C ASN A 770 -24.18 -36.05 -3.44
N HIS A 771 -24.33 -34.90 -2.77
CA HIS A 771 -25.36 -34.66 -1.75
C HIS A 771 -25.39 -35.74 -0.66
N TRP A 772 -24.20 -36.12 -0.15
CA TRP A 772 -24.06 -37.12 0.92
C TRP A 772 -24.09 -36.50 2.33
N LEU A 773 -24.35 -35.20 2.41
CA LEU A 773 -24.54 -34.38 3.62
C LEU A 773 -26.00 -33.99 3.74
#